data_AF-A0A534TP42-F1
#
_entry.id   AF-A0A534TP42-F1
#
_cell.length_a   1.000
_cell.length_b   1.000
_cell.length_c   1.000
_cell.angle_alpha   90.00
_cell.angle_beta   90.00
_cell.angle_gamma   90.00
#
_symmetry.space_group_name_H-M   'P 1'
#
loop_
_entity.id
_entity.type
_entity.pdbx_description
1 polymer ?
#
loop_
_entity_poly.entity_id
_entity_poly.type
_entity_poly.pdbx_seq_one_letter_code
_entity_poly.pdbx_strand_id
1 'polypeptide(L)'
;MLEGPAPAPTAEPPRGGAPSLGLALVALFLPAWSLQQALYAASFGVALVVIGVYGRVVARRLLGVENLGPWTTVYLGQFGLLAAAALVMPLNGLSARRLGISLPLAALIVPPAVALALVQFRRRPPSPPVQASVFFLGLGSMSLVFSIYSRDISAFGLDLHEHIAWIGQIVTRGFVPLAEPGTRILGDYPRTFHVVAALWDAAGFGLPAGPFAKVMPFLQNGLPLLAIAEQLVAGVGDRDVPRRWRWEIAVGLAFFAYAFLAVPLAYPTQDLFGTPRFSSDGLLMLPIVLLIVAWARNAPRAAAATLATTPLVAAWAVTWNPIVVVLLFAATAPVAAAFWVVFRPGPPHASRARPTVFVACSALGALVLVQDPWVLSLAAPRIAACRALVHREGLLTFDEAVAAGLATAREKSVHNPPAAPPCSDARCVLAKAAEAAWSALAAPWNSVAAAVSDAIRILRSPTLASFKNAFKSAFLVQPALVADYAGLPVFVWIVTAAAAGAWRSLRRRAASPEVKLLIASLVGLAGAGIGLAFATNLASALNDQQHESFILAGYLAFSGAHVTIGFLWLPLVSSALILAKPVLRPVDPAEAIGAGVQRHPACAVVGLALWVALPLAARLNLHRPLQHRGFWTRIGLVDLRALRHVEAAIPQADGVIIPAEHATFDGWEHWVLPLGETAALLPYGGRRYLFNVYLGASYPLSWRDLDDGLCSGDPAVRAAFFARTGARWVLIRDQTGADAATVVQQRWPRMCGVSFAALGAELPAVREQMGIFLFRLRPP
;
A
#
# COMPACT_ATOMS: atom_id res chain seq x y z
N MET A 1 -9.22 72.19 -10.95
CA MET A 1 -10.40 71.28 -11.00
C MET A 1 -10.30 70.50 -12.29
N LEU A 2 -10.17 69.18 -12.37
CA LEU A 2 -10.09 68.11 -11.37
C LEU A 2 -9.19 67.01 -11.99
N GLU A 3 -8.01 66.80 -11.41
CA GLU A 3 -7.29 65.54 -11.58
C GLU A 3 -8.13 64.45 -10.93
N GLY A 4 -8.57 63.47 -11.72
CA GLY A 4 -9.28 62.31 -11.21
C GLY A 4 -8.35 61.47 -10.32
N PRO A 5 -8.87 60.83 -9.27
CA PRO A 5 -8.03 60.02 -8.39
C PRO A 5 -7.42 58.88 -9.19
N ALA A 6 -6.10 58.71 -9.06
CA ALA A 6 -5.39 57.55 -9.57
C ALA A 6 -6.11 56.27 -9.09
N PRO A 7 -6.28 55.25 -9.95
CA PRO A 7 -6.87 54.00 -9.53
C PRO A 7 -6.09 53.47 -8.33
N ALA A 8 -6.80 53.22 -7.23
CA ALA A 8 -6.21 52.67 -6.02
C ALA A 8 -5.35 51.45 -6.39
N PRO A 9 -4.12 51.33 -5.86
CA PRO A 9 -3.31 50.15 -6.10
C PRO A 9 -4.15 48.95 -5.68
N THR A 10 -4.51 48.09 -6.64
CA THR A 10 -5.11 46.79 -6.36
C THR A 10 -4.16 46.11 -5.40
N ALA A 11 -4.57 45.97 -4.14
CA ALA A 11 -3.77 45.35 -3.10
C ALA A 11 -3.20 44.06 -3.66
N GLU A 12 -1.87 43.97 -3.76
CA GLU A 12 -1.21 42.70 -4.06
C GLU A 12 -1.80 41.67 -3.09
N PRO A 13 -2.33 40.52 -3.59
CA PRO A 13 -2.79 39.49 -2.68
C PRO A 13 -1.61 39.13 -1.76
N PRO A 14 -1.83 39.01 -0.45
CA PRO A 14 -0.77 38.83 0.51
C PRO A 14 0.09 37.63 0.08
N ARG A 15 1.41 37.84 0.04
CA ARG A 15 2.41 36.82 -0.27
C ARG A 15 2.23 35.65 0.70
N GLY A 16 1.48 34.63 0.28
CA GLY A 16 1.14 33.45 1.06
C GLY A 16 2.28 32.44 1.19
N GLY A 17 3.46 32.89 1.61
CA GLY A 17 4.66 32.07 1.70
C GLY A 17 5.37 32.25 3.04
N ALA A 18 4.91 31.54 4.07
CA ALA A 18 5.63 31.27 5.32
C ALA A 18 4.75 30.51 6.36
N PRO A 19 3.49 30.91 6.64
CA PRO A 19 2.74 30.29 7.74
C PRO A 19 2.30 28.85 7.42
N SER A 20 2.14 28.49 6.14
CA SER A 20 1.74 27.15 5.71
C SER A 20 2.83 26.10 5.87
N LEU A 21 4.09 26.48 5.64
CA LEU A 21 5.24 25.58 5.82
C LEU A 21 5.54 25.38 7.31
N GLY A 22 5.45 26.44 8.11
CA GLY A 22 5.62 26.38 9.57
C GLY A 22 4.58 25.49 10.25
N LEU A 23 3.29 25.66 9.92
CA LEU A 23 2.22 24.81 10.45
C LEU A 23 2.30 23.36 9.95
N ALA A 24 2.79 23.14 8.72
CA ALA A 24 3.01 21.80 8.18
C ALA A 24 4.17 21.08 8.87
N LEU A 25 5.27 21.79 9.14
CA LEU A 25 6.36 21.25 9.93
C LEU A 25 5.90 20.97 11.36
N VAL A 26 5.22 21.93 12.01
CA VAL A 26 4.64 21.73 13.35
C VAL A 26 3.73 20.50 13.38
N ALA A 27 2.82 20.34 12.43
CA ALA A 27 1.94 19.18 12.40
C ALA A 27 2.67 17.85 12.14
N LEU A 28 3.79 17.82 11.40
CA LEU A 28 4.65 16.63 11.27
C LEU A 28 5.42 16.30 12.56
N PHE A 29 5.80 17.31 13.36
CA PHE A 29 6.54 17.13 14.62
C PHE A 29 5.68 16.99 15.88
N LEU A 30 4.43 17.47 15.86
CA LEU A 30 3.42 17.28 16.92
C LEU A 30 3.34 15.85 17.49
N PRO A 31 3.49 14.78 16.69
CA PRO A 31 3.41 13.42 17.21
C PRO A 31 4.73 12.81 17.70
N ALA A 32 5.84 13.55 17.71
CA ALA A 32 7.13 13.01 18.13
C ALA A 32 7.29 13.03 19.67
N TRP A 33 7.37 11.85 20.26
CA TRP A 33 7.61 11.63 21.71
C TRP A 33 9.04 11.17 21.99
N SER A 34 9.84 10.93 20.94
CA SER A 34 11.23 10.50 21.02
C SER A 34 12.05 11.09 19.88
N LEU A 35 13.39 11.10 20.05
CA LEU A 35 14.33 11.51 19.00
C LEU A 35 14.15 10.67 17.72
N GLN A 36 13.82 9.39 17.87
CA GLN A 36 13.63 8.47 16.73
C GLN A 36 12.41 8.87 15.89
N GLN A 37 11.32 9.23 16.56
CA GLN A 37 10.14 9.77 15.89
C GLN A 37 10.44 11.11 15.25
N ALA A 38 11.15 12.02 15.92
CA ALA A 38 11.51 13.30 15.30
C ALA A 38 12.34 13.11 14.02
N LEU A 39 13.30 12.18 14.02
CA LEU A 39 14.09 11.85 12.84
C LEU A 39 13.25 11.24 11.71
N TYR A 40 12.35 10.30 12.03
CA TYR A 40 11.46 9.71 11.03
C TYR A 40 10.51 10.76 10.43
N ALA A 41 9.95 11.68 11.24
CA ALA A 41 9.10 12.76 10.75
C ALA A 41 9.86 13.69 9.80
N ALA A 42 11.10 14.02 10.14
CA ALA A 42 11.97 14.83 9.29
C ALA A 42 12.27 14.13 7.95
N SER A 43 12.65 12.85 7.99
CA SER A 43 12.91 12.01 6.81
C SER A 43 11.69 11.89 5.90
N PHE A 44 10.51 11.63 6.48
CA PHE A 44 9.26 11.59 5.73
C PHE A 44 8.93 12.94 5.08
N GLY A 45 9.14 14.05 5.81
CA GLY A 45 8.99 15.40 5.26
C GLY A 45 9.94 15.67 4.08
N VAL A 46 11.19 15.24 4.16
CA VAL A 46 12.16 15.32 3.05
C VAL A 46 11.67 14.47 1.86
N ALA A 47 11.23 13.23 2.11
CA ALA A 47 10.73 12.34 1.06
C ALA A 47 9.57 12.98 0.28
N LEU A 48 8.61 13.60 0.98
CA LEU A 48 7.52 14.35 0.35
C LEU A 48 8.03 15.46 -0.60
N VAL A 49 9.06 16.21 -0.17
CA VAL A 49 9.64 17.29 -0.99
C VAL A 49 10.35 16.71 -2.21
N VAL A 50 11.24 15.74 -2.01
CA VAL A 50 12.03 15.09 -3.07
C VAL A 50 11.10 14.48 -4.13
N ILE A 51 10.12 13.69 -3.71
CA ILE A 51 9.15 13.06 -4.61
C ILE A 51 8.27 14.12 -5.28
N GLY A 52 7.83 15.16 -4.55
CA GLY A 52 7.06 16.26 -5.09
C GLY A 52 7.77 17.01 -6.23
N VAL A 53 9.10 17.14 -6.18
CA VAL A 53 9.90 17.75 -7.26
C VAL A 53 9.77 16.95 -8.57
N TYR A 54 9.89 15.62 -8.51
CA TYR A 54 9.65 14.74 -9.67
C TYR A 54 8.21 14.89 -10.17
N GLY A 55 7.25 14.97 -9.25
CA GLY A 55 5.85 15.19 -9.55
C GLY A 55 5.57 16.45 -10.36
N ARG A 56 6.23 17.56 -10.02
CA ARG A 56 6.15 18.81 -10.78
C ARG A 56 6.72 18.67 -12.19
N VAL A 57 7.78 17.88 -12.37
CA VAL A 57 8.30 17.58 -13.71
C VAL A 57 7.27 16.80 -14.51
N VAL A 58 6.70 15.74 -13.94
CA VAL A 58 5.64 14.93 -14.59
C VAL A 58 4.45 15.80 -14.95
N ALA A 59 3.94 16.61 -14.01
CA ALA A 59 2.82 17.52 -14.24
C ALA A 59 3.04 18.44 -15.44
N ARG A 60 4.22 19.10 -15.50
CA ARG A 60 4.53 20.06 -16.57
C ARG A 60 4.82 19.38 -17.90
N ARG A 61 5.66 18.34 -17.89
CA ARG A 61 6.20 17.73 -19.12
C ARG A 61 5.23 16.72 -19.72
N LEU A 62 4.60 15.90 -18.90
CA LEU A 62 3.66 14.87 -19.36
C LEU A 62 2.24 15.41 -19.47
N LEU A 63 1.74 16.08 -18.41
CA LEU A 63 0.34 16.51 -18.35
C LEU A 63 0.11 17.92 -18.91
N GLY A 64 1.16 18.71 -19.11
CA GLY A 64 1.04 20.11 -19.56
C GLY A 64 0.41 21.04 -18.51
N VAL A 65 0.48 20.69 -17.22
CA VAL A 65 -0.08 21.47 -16.12
C VAL A 65 1.05 22.15 -15.35
N GLU A 66 1.03 23.48 -15.31
CA GLU A 66 2.13 24.26 -14.70
C GLU A 66 2.20 24.10 -13.18
N ASN A 67 1.03 24.07 -12.54
CA ASN A 67 0.86 24.02 -11.10
C ASN A 67 -0.21 22.99 -10.71
N LEU A 68 0.24 21.94 -10.03
CA LEU A 68 -0.61 21.05 -9.25
C LEU A 68 -0.32 21.32 -7.77
N GLY A 69 -1.28 21.02 -6.89
CA GLY A 69 -1.04 21.12 -5.47
C GLY A 69 -0.18 19.95 -4.95
N PRO A 70 0.19 20.02 -3.67
CA PRO A 70 1.25 19.21 -3.09
C PRO A 70 0.98 17.71 -3.15
N TRP A 71 -0.24 17.25 -2.83
CA TRP A 71 -0.54 15.82 -2.78
C TRP A 71 -0.57 15.20 -4.16
N THR A 72 -1.14 15.91 -5.13
CA THR A 72 -1.13 15.45 -6.52
C THR A 72 0.29 15.42 -7.08
N THR A 73 1.13 16.40 -6.73
CA THR A 73 2.56 16.35 -7.13
C THR A 73 3.27 15.16 -6.49
N VAL A 74 3.13 14.92 -5.20
CA VAL A 74 3.76 13.76 -4.54
C VAL A 74 3.29 12.45 -5.17
N TYR A 75 1.98 12.30 -5.39
CA TYR A 75 1.40 11.11 -5.99
C TYR A 75 1.86 10.86 -7.43
N LEU A 76 1.95 11.89 -8.28
CA LEU A 76 2.53 11.73 -9.62
C LEU A 76 4.05 11.53 -9.58
N GLY A 77 4.71 12.12 -8.58
CA GLY A 77 6.13 12.03 -8.36
C GLY A 77 6.60 10.62 -8.08
N GLN A 78 5.85 9.84 -7.30
CA GLN A 78 6.20 8.44 -7.06
C GLN A 78 6.19 7.60 -8.35
N PHE A 79 5.24 7.81 -9.25
CA PHE A 79 5.21 7.10 -10.53
C PHE A 79 6.26 7.59 -11.50
N GLY A 80 6.54 8.91 -11.51
CA GLY A 80 7.65 9.46 -12.27
C GLY A 80 8.99 8.88 -11.81
N LEU A 81 9.17 8.75 -10.51
CA LEU A 81 10.36 8.17 -9.89
C LEU A 81 10.45 6.67 -10.13
N LEU A 82 9.33 5.94 -10.04
CA LEU A 82 9.25 4.52 -10.35
C LEU A 82 9.59 4.24 -11.83
N ALA A 83 9.10 5.08 -12.75
CA ALA A 83 9.47 4.99 -14.17
C ALA A 83 10.94 5.31 -14.42
N ALA A 84 11.51 6.29 -13.71
CA ALA A 84 12.94 6.58 -13.77
C ALA A 84 13.78 5.43 -13.20
N ALA A 85 13.35 4.81 -12.10
CA ALA A 85 14.02 3.69 -11.45
C ALA A 85 14.15 2.47 -12.38
N ALA A 86 13.13 2.20 -13.20
CA ALA A 86 13.16 1.14 -14.22
C ALA A 86 14.31 1.27 -15.22
N LEU A 87 14.87 2.48 -15.39
CA LEU A 87 16.05 2.74 -16.22
C LEU A 87 17.33 2.84 -15.40
N VAL A 88 17.31 3.53 -14.27
CA VAL A 88 18.54 3.86 -13.51
C VAL A 88 19.05 2.67 -12.70
N MET A 89 18.16 1.91 -12.05
CA MET A 89 18.53 0.72 -11.27
C MET A 89 19.24 -0.36 -12.08
N PRO A 90 18.76 -0.80 -13.27
CA PRO A 90 19.47 -1.81 -14.05
C PRO A 90 20.84 -1.31 -14.54
N LEU A 91 20.98 -0.03 -14.88
CA LEU A 91 22.25 0.56 -15.26
C LEU A 91 23.23 0.54 -14.07
N ASN A 92 22.77 0.88 -12.87
CA ASN A 92 23.56 0.78 -11.65
C ASN A 92 23.93 -0.68 -11.33
N GLY A 93 23.01 -1.63 -11.53
CA GLY A 93 23.29 -3.07 -11.40
C GLY A 93 24.31 -3.58 -12.41
N LEU A 94 24.25 -3.12 -13.67
CA LEU A 94 25.25 -3.44 -14.69
C LEU A 94 26.62 -2.85 -14.34
N SER A 95 26.68 -1.61 -13.84
CA SER A 95 27.90 -0.98 -13.35
C SER A 95 28.50 -1.76 -12.17
N ALA A 96 27.65 -2.18 -11.22
CA ALA A 96 28.08 -3.00 -10.09
C ALA A 96 28.73 -4.31 -10.54
N ARG A 97 28.14 -4.97 -11.55
CA ARG A 97 28.68 -6.22 -12.10
C ARG A 97 29.96 -6.02 -12.91
N ARG A 98 30.03 -4.99 -13.75
CA ARG A 98 31.16 -4.78 -14.67
C ARG A 98 32.36 -4.08 -14.03
N LEU A 99 32.10 -3.17 -13.10
CA LEU A 99 33.11 -2.27 -12.52
C LEU A 99 33.30 -2.50 -11.02
N GLY A 100 32.46 -3.32 -10.36
CA GLY A 100 32.48 -3.48 -8.91
C GLY A 100 31.94 -2.28 -8.13
N ILE A 101 31.34 -1.30 -8.82
CA ILE A 101 30.87 -0.03 -8.23
C ILE A 101 29.35 0.04 -8.30
N SER A 102 28.69 0.16 -7.15
CA SER A 102 27.25 0.42 -7.03
C SER A 102 27.01 1.66 -6.19
N LEU A 103 26.13 2.55 -6.66
CA LEU A 103 25.68 3.68 -5.86
C LEU A 103 24.45 3.31 -5.02
N PRO A 104 24.35 3.74 -3.75
CA PRO A 104 23.14 3.57 -2.97
C PRO A 104 21.99 4.36 -3.61
N LEU A 105 20.76 3.90 -3.40
CA LEU A 105 19.59 4.45 -4.06
C LEU A 105 19.38 5.95 -3.78
N ALA A 106 19.69 6.41 -2.56
CA ALA A 106 19.61 7.82 -2.21
C ALA A 106 20.52 8.70 -3.10
N ALA A 107 21.71 8.21 -3.47
CA ALA A 107 22.62 8.92 -4.36
C ALA A 107 22.12 8.98 -5.81
N LEU A 108 21.24 8.06 -6.21
CA LEU A 108 20.62 8.04 -7.54
C LEU A 108 19.40 8.97 -7.63
N ILE A 109 18.76 9.31 -6.50
CA ILE A 109 17.47 10.02 -6.47
C ILE A 109 17.61 11.46 -6.00
N VAL A 110 18.37 11.69 -4.91
CA VAL A 110 18.41 13.00 -4.25
C VAL A 110 19.15 14.05 -5.08
N PRO A 111 20.37 13.79 -5.62
CA PRO A 111 21.07 14.81 -6.42
C PRO A 111 20.29 15.27 -7.66
N PRO A 112 19.67 14.38 -8.47
CA PRO A 112 18.80 14.82 -9.55
C PRO A 112 17.59 15.63 -9.06
N ALA A 113 17.00 15.27 -7.91
CA ALA A 113 15.92 16.05 -7.33
C ALA A 113 16.38 17.47 -6.95
N VAL A 114 17.56 17.62 -6.35
CA VAL A 114 18.15 18.93 -6.03
C VAL A 114 18.40 19.74 -7.31
N ALA A 115 19.00 19.14 -8.34
CA ALA A 115 19.24 19.80 -9.62
C ALA A 115 17.92 20.25 -10.29
N LEU A 116 16.91 19.38 -10.31
CA LEU A 116 15.57 19.69 -10.82
C LEU A 116 14.90 20.80 -10.01
N ALA A 117 15.03 20.77 -8.69
CA ALA A 117 14.50 21.82 -7.81
C ALA A 117 15.15 23.16 -8.15
N LEU A 118 16.48 23.23 -8.27
CA LEU A 118 17.20 24.45 -8.66
C LEU A 118 16.72 25.00 -10.02
N VAL A 119 16.54 24.14 -11.01
CA VAL A 119 16.00 24.54 -12.33
C VAL A 119 14.56 25.03 -12.21
N GLN A 120 13.74 24.40 -11.38
CA GLN A 120 12.35 24.82 -11.15
C GLN A 120 12.25 26.13 -10.37
N PHE A 121 13.09 26.36 -9.36
CA PHE A 121 13.11 27.59 -8.56
C PHE A 121 13.53 28.82 -9.37
N ARG A 122 14.42 28.63 -10.36
CA ARG A 122 14.79 29.71 -11.31
C ARG A 122 13.61 30.14 -12.19
N ARG A 123 12.66 29.24 -12.46
CA ARG A 123 11.46 29.53 -13.24
C ARG A 123 10.32 29.81 -12.28
N ARG A 124 10.21 31.03 -11.72
CA ARG A 124 9.12 31.43 -10.81
C ARG A 124 7.76 31.21 -11.48
N PRO A 125 7.02 30.14 -11.18
CA PRO A 125 5.64 30.04 -11.64
C PRO A 125 4.82 30.95 -10.73
N PRO A 126 3.70 31.52 -11.21
CA PRO A 126 2.71 32.07 -10.30
C PRO A 126 2.26 30.95 -9.35
N SER A 127 2.54 31.10 -8.05
CA SER A 127 2.08 30.15 -7.04
C SER A 127 0.58 30.31 -6.88
N PRO A 128 -0.25 29.30 -7.19
CA PRO A 128 -1.65 29.36 -6.79
C PRO A 128 -1.74 29.38 -5.26
N PRO A 129 -2.79 29.98 -4.68
CA PRO A 129 -3.01 29.90 -3.24
C PRO A 129 -3.14 28.43 -2.85
N VAL A 130 -2.18 27.94 -2.06
CA VAL A 130 -2.21 26.60 -1.47
C VAL A 130 -3.58 26.43 -0.83
N GLN A 131 -4.31 25.36 -1.18
CA GLN A 131 -5.56 24.98 -0.53
C GLN A 131 -5.22 24.51 0.89
N ALA A 132 -5.03 25.49 1.79
CA ALA A 132 -4.44 25.30 3.10
C ALA A 132 -5.17 24.20 3.88
N SER A 133 -6.50 24.15 3.81
CA SER A 133 -7.34 23.19 4.52
C SER A 133 -7.08 21.73 4.12
N VAL A 134 -7.08 21.41 2.81
CA VAL A 134 -6.84 20.03 2.31
C VAL A 134 -5.38 19.63 2.55
N PHE A 135 -4.47 20.59 2.41
CA PHE A 135 -3.07 20.37 2.70
C PHE A 135 -2.83 20.02 4.17
N PHE A 136 -3.33 20.84 5.10
CA PHE A 136 -3.17 20.59 6.53
C PHE A 136 -3.94 19.38 7.03
N LEU A 137 -5.10 19.07 6.45
CA LEU A 137 -5.84 17.87 6.82
C LEU A 137 -5.10 16.60 6.38
N GLY A 138 -4.61 16.57 5.13
CA GLY A 138 -3.81 15.45 4.66
C GLY A 138 -2.57 15.27 5.53
N LEU A 139 -1.91 16.37 5.87
CA LEU A 139 -0.70 16.34 6.67
C LEU A 139 -1.00 15.95 8.12
N GLY A 140 -2.03 16.48 8.76
CA GLY A 140 -2.45 16.09 10.11
C GLY A 140 -2.90 14.64 10.21
N SER A 141 -3.57 14.11 9.18
CA SER A 141 -3.95 12.69 9.11
C SER A 141 -2.73 11.78 8.96
N MET A 142 -1.79 12.16 8.08
CA MET A 142 -0.50 11.48 7.92
C MET A 142 0.32 11.53 9.21
N SER A 143 0.33 12.67 9.92
CA SER A 143 0.99 12.82 11.23
C SER A 143 0.36 11.96 12.33
N LEU A 144 -0.96 11.77 12.30
CA LEU A 144 -1.64 10.91 13.28
C LEU A 144 -1.38 9.43 13.01
N VAL A 145 -1.43 9.00 11.75
CA VAL A 145 -0.99 7.67 11.32
C VAL A 145 0.47 7.45 11.68
N PHE A 146 1.32 8.41 11.37
CA PHE A 146 2.70 8.45 11.81
C PHE A 146 2.79 8.26 13.33
N SER A 147 1.99 8.95 14.14
CA SER A 147 2.00 8.78 15.62
C SER A 147 1.72 7.34 16.03
N ILE A 148 0.79 6.68 15.34
CA ILE A 148 0.34 5.33 15.64
C ILE A 148 1.43 4.32 15.27
N TYR A 149 2.04 4.49 14.10
CA TYR A 149 2.98 3.52 13.53
C TYR A 149 4.46 3.80 13.85
N SER A 150 4.80 5.01 14.33
CA SER A 150 6.18 5.44 14.64
C SER A 150 6.61 5.21 16.08
N ARG A 151 5.71 4.74 16.98
CA ARG A 151 6.07 4.50 18.38
C ARG A 151 7.28 3.59 18.51
N ASP A 152 7.43 2.62 17.60
CA ASP A 152 8.55 1.69 17.55
C ASP A 152 8.92 1.34 16.10
N ILE A 153 10.21 1.08 15.85
CA ILE A 153 10.71 0.81 14.50
C ILE A 153 10.10 -0.51 13.95
N SER A 154 9.81 -1.51 14.80
CA SER A 154 9.55 -2.92 14.42
C SER A 154 8.14 -3.50 14.58
N ALA A 155 7.23 -2.89 15.35
CA ALA A 155 5.97 -3.52 15.72
C ALA A 155 4.95 -3.80 14.57
N PHE A 156 5.12 -4.82 13.70
CA PHE A 156 4.06 -5.50 12.90
C PHE A 156 4.53 -6.87 12.38
N GLY A 157 3.56 -7.77 12.15
CA GLY A 157 3.58 -8.73 11.04
C GLY A 157 4.54 -9.91 11.06
N LEU A 158 4.16 -11.02 10.44
CA LEU A 158 5.06 -12.15 10.20
C LEU A 158 5.99 -11.86 8.99
N ASP A 159 5.48 -11.18 7.95
CA ASP A 159 6.20 -10.86 6.71
C ASP A 159 6.95 -9.53 6.67
N LEU A 160 6.75 -8.66 7.66
CA LEU A 160 7.38 -7.34 7.67
C LEU A 160 8.92 -7.45 7.58
N HIS A 161 9.48 -8.53 8.12
CA HIS A 161 10.89 -8.89 8.07
C HIS A 161 11.44 -8.99 6.65
N GLU A 162 10.72 -9.71 5.78
CA GLU A 162 11.09 -9.87 4.37
C GLU A 162 11.01 -8.53 3.65
N HIS A 163 9.91 -7.80 3.85
CA HIS A 163 9.73 -6.49 3.22
C HIS A 163 10.87 -5.53 3.56
N ILE A 164 11.21 -5.41 4.85
CA ILE A 164 12.30 -4.55 5.31
C ILE A 164 13.65 -5.03 4.76
N ALA A 165 13.92 -6.34 4.74
CA ALA A 165 15.16 -6.88 4.22
C ALA A 165 15.36 -6.54 2.73
N TRP A 166 14.33 -6.75 1.91
CA TRP A 166 14.36 -6.41 0.49
C TRP A 166 14.48 -4.91 0.25
N ILE A 167 13.70 -4.10 0.96
CA ILE A 167 13.78 -2.64 0.88
C ILE A 167 15.21 -2.19 1.24
N GLY A 168 15.76 -2.67 2.36
CA GLY A 168 17.10 -2.35 2.82
C GLY A 168 18.19 -2.72 1.79
N GLN A 169 18.07 -3.87 1.14
CA GLN A 169 19.00 -4.26 0.08
C GLN A 169 18.88 -3.36 -1.16
N ILE A 170 17.67 -3.03 -1.59
CA ILE A 170 17.44 -2.14 -2.73
C ILE A 170 17.98 -0.73 -2.43
N VAL A 171 17.75 -0.21 -1.22
CA VAL A 171 18.27 1.09 -0.77
C VAL A 171 19.81 1.08 -0.75
N THR A 172 20.42 0.03 -0.21
CA THR A 172 21.87 -0.07 -0.05
C THR A 172 22.59 -0.29 -1.39
N ARG A 173 22.07 -1.18 -2.24
CA ARG A 173 22.70 -1.53 -3.53
C ARG A 173 22.34 -0.56 -4.65
N GLY A 174 21.21 0.12 -4.54
CA GLY A 174 20.67 0.99 -5.59
C GLY A 174 20.18 0.25 -6.83
N PHE A 175 19.91 -1.05 -6.75
CA PHE A 175 19.29 -1.86 -7.80
C PHE A 175 18.52 -3.04 -7.19
N VAL A 176 17.61 -3.65 -7.95
CA VAL A 176 16.85 -4.82 -7.51
C VAL A 176 17.73 -6.07 -7.59
N PRO A 177 18.04 -6.75 -6.46
CA PRO A 177 18.75 -8.02 -6.50
C PRO A 177 17.92 -9.09 -7.23
N LEU A 178 18.56 -9.85 -8.11
CA LEU A 178 17.90 -10.96 -8.79
C LEU A 178 17.85 -12.23 -7.92
N ALA A 179 18.88 -12.43 -7.08
CA ALA A 179 18.99 -13.59 -6.22
C ALA A 179 18.33 -13.34 -4.87
N GLU A 180 17.77 -14.39 -4.29
CA GLU A 180 17.42 -14.43 -2.88
C GLU A 180 18.65 -14.11 -2.01
N PRO A 181 18.47 -13.34 -0.91
CA PRO A 181 19.57 -12.87 -0.07
C PRO A 181 20.55 -13.98 0.32
N GLY A 182 21.83 -13.78 0.05
CA GLY A 182 22.88 -14.73 0.44
C GLY A 182 22.83 -16.08 -0.28
N THR A 183 22.12 -16.20 -1.40
CA THR A 183 22.07 -17.41 -2.23
C THR A 183 22.38 -17.11 -3.70
N ARG A 184 22.38 -18.17 -4.51
CA ARG A 184 22.34 -18.10 -5.99
C ARG A 184 20.96 -18.43 -6.55
N ILE A 185 19.97 -18.61 -5.69
CA ILE A 185 18.62 -18.97 -6.12
C ILE A 185 17.93 -17.70 -6.60
N LEU A 186 17.36 -17.74 -7.80
CA LEU A 186 16.60 -16.65 -8.37
C LEU A 186 15.38 -16.37 -7.50
N GLY A 187 15.12 -15.09 -7.21
CA GLY A 187 13.99 -14.71 -6.38
C GLY A 187 12.65 -15.00 -7.04
N ASP A 188 11.70 -15.42 -6.24
CA ASP A 188 10.38 -15.86 -6.69
C ASP A 188 9.25 -15.08 -6.03
N TYR A 189 9.55 -13.83 -5.68
CA TYR A 189 8.60 -12.87 -5.17
C TYR A 189 8.65 -11.55 -5.96
N PRO A 190 7.50 -10.99 -6.40
CA PRO A 190 7.44 -9.73 -7.16
C PRO A 190 7.96 -8.51 -6.41
N ARG A 191 8.72 -7.61 -7.06
CA ARG A 191 9.51 -6.59 -6.33
C ARG A 191 9.00 -5.14 -6.41
N THR A 192 7.89 -4.84 -7.08
CA THR A 192 7.48 -3.42 -7.27
C THR A 192 7.08 -2.72 -5.98
N PHE A 193 6.36 -3.39 -5.07
CA PHE A 193 6.07 -2.85 -3.74
C PHE A 193 7.36 -2.46 -3.00
N HIS A 194 8.35 -3.36 -3.00
CA HIS A 194 9.66 -3.14 -2.38
C HIS A 194 10.41 -1.98 -3.03
N VAL A 195 10.36 -1.86 -4.36
CA VAL A 195 10.95 -0.72 -5.09
C VAL A 195 10.29 0.58 -4.66
N VAL A 196 8.96 0.68 -4.64
CA VAL A 196 8.27 1.91 -4.20
C VAL A 196 8.64 2.27 -2.77
N ALA A 197 8.60 1.31 -1.85
CA ALA A 197 8.98 1.55 -0.46
C ALA A 197 10.46 2.01 -0.34
N ALA A 198 11.37 1.40 -1.10
CA ALA A 198 12.78 1.80 -1.17
C ALA A 198 12.98 3.19 -1.76
N LEU A 199 12.20 3.59 -2.77
CA LEU A 199 12.24 4.94 -3.34
C LEU A 199 11.82 5.99 -2.30
N TRP A 200 10.78 5.71 -1.52
CA TRP A 200 10.35 6.58 -0.42
C TRP A 200 11.40 6.69 0.69
N ASP A 201 11.96 5.56 1.10
CA ASP A 201 13.02 5.52 2.12
C ASP A 201 14.29 6.26 1.65
N ALA A 202 14.75 5.98 0.43
CA ALA A 202 15.90 6.65 -0.17
C ALA A 202 15.69 8.17 -0.36
N ALA A 203 14.47 8.58 -0.74
CA ALA A 203 14.11 10.00 -0.84
C ALA A 203 14.15 10.70 0.54
N GLY A 204 13.91 9.95 1.62
CA GLY A 204 14.03 10.38 3.01
C GLY A 204 15.42 10.17 3.63
N PHE A 205 16.46 9.95 2.83
CA PHE A 205 17.85 9.70 3.24
C PHE A 205 18.13 8.34 3.92
N GLY A 206 17.28 7.32 3.74
CA GLY A 206 17.59 5.96 4.15
C GLY A 206 17.70 5.76 5.67
N LEU A 207 16.74 6.31 6.42
CA LEU A 207 16.51 5.92 7.81
C LEU A 207 16.08 4.43 7.86
N PRO A 208 16.04 3.72 9.01
CA PRO A 208 15.68 2.30 8.99
C PRO A 208 14.38 2.06 8.20
N ALA A 209 14.38 1.13 7.24
CA ALA A 209 13.29 0.93 6.28
C ALA A 209 11.93 0.53 6.92
N GLY A 210 11.94 0.10 8.18
CA GLY A 210 10.77 -0.40 8.91
C GLY A 210 9.59 0.56 8.95
N PRO A 211 9.72 1.80 9.46
CA PRO A 211 8.63 2.76 9.50
C PRO A 211 8.06 3.11 8.12
N PHE A 212 8.89 3.17 7.07
CA PHE A 212 8.40 3.39 5.70
C PHE A 212 7.57 2.21 5.20
N ALA A 213 8.08 0.97 5.34
CA ALA A 213 7.36 -0.25 4.97
C ALA A 213 5.97 -0.32 5.64
N LYS A 214 5.87 0.08 6.90
CA LYS A 214 4.62 0.11 7.68
C LYS A 214 3.62 1.18 7.23
N VAL A 215 4.12 2.36 6.87
CA VAL A 215 3.26 3.47 6.44
C VAL A 215 2.85 3.32 4.97
N MET A 216 3.60 2.56 4.15
CA MET A 216 3.30 2.37 2.72
C MET A 216 1.85 1.93 2.44
N PRO A 217 1.28 0.91 3.11
CA PRO A 217 -0.13 0.54 3.00
C PRO A 217 -1.09 1.73 3.14
N PHE A 218 -0.99 2.49 4.22
CA PHE A 218 -1.81 3.70 4.41
C PHE A 218 -1.51 4.76 3.36
N LEU A 219 -0.23 4.99 3.05
CA LEU A 219 0.22 6.03 2.13
C LEU A 219 -0.29 5.78 0.71
N GLN A 220 -0.20 4.55 0.22
CA GLN A 220 -0.66 4.18 -1.11
C GLN A 220 -2.19 4.23 -1.24
N ASN A 221 -2.91 4.07 -0.14
CA ASN A 221 -4.35 4.30 -0.09
C ASN A 221 -4.70 5.80 0.02
N GLY A 222 -4.03 6.53 0.90
CA GLY A 222 -4.35 7.92 1.20
C GLY A 222 -3.91 8.91 0.12
N LEU A 223 -2.74 8.73 -0.49
CA LEU A 223 -2.21 9.63 -1.52
C LEU A 223 -3.13 9.82 -2.73
N PRO A 224 -3.68 8.76 -3.38
CA PRO A 224 -4.61 8.96 -4.49
C PRO A 224 -5.86 9.72 -4.04
N LEU A 225 -6.41 9.42 -2.86
CA LEU A 225 -7.60 10.13 -2.36
C LEU A 225 -7.31 11.60 -2.08
N LEU A 226 -6.14 11.92 -1.49
CA LEU A 226 -5.70 13.31 -1.30
C LEU A 226 -5.45 14.03 -2.63
N ALA A 227 -4.91 13.34 -3.63
CA ALA A 227 -4.74 13.90 -4.98
C ALA A 227 -6.11 14.20 -5.62
N ILE A 228 -7.07 13.28 -5.53
CA ILE A 228 -8.44 13.50 -6.02
C ILE A 228 -9.09 14.65 -5.27
N ALA A 229 -9.02 14.66 -3.94
CA ALA A 229 -9.52 15.72 -3.08
C ALA A 229 -9.06 17.12 -3.54
N GLU A 230 -7.75 17.26 -3.74
CA GLU A 230 -7.12 18.50 -4.19
C GLU A 230 -7.59 18.93 -5.58
N GLN A 231 -7.75 17.98 -6.52
CA GLN A 231 -8.27 18.29 -7.85
C GLN A 231 -9.76 18.63 -7.84
N LEU A 232 -10.56 17.96 -7.01
CA LEU A 232 -11.97 18.26 -6.83
C LEU A 232 -12.18 19.69 -6.33
N VAL A 233 -11.43 20.12 -5.31
CA VAL A 233 -11.46 21.50 -4.82
C VAL A 233 -10.96 22.48 -5.89
N ALA A 234 -9.91 22.12 -6.63
CA ALA A 234 -9.38 22.98 -7.70
C ALA A 234 -10.38 23.20 -8.84
N GLY A 235 -11.21 22.20 -9.17
CA GLY A 235 -12.22 22.30 -10.22
C GLY A 235 -13.36 23.28 -9.94
N VAL A 236 -13.47 23.81 -8.71
CA VAL A 236 -14.49 24.81 -8.32
C VAL A 236 -14.14 26.22 -8.80
N GLY A 237 -12.85 26.49 -9.09
CA GLY A 237 -12.34 27.79 -9.52
C GLY A 237 -12.18 28.80 -8.38
N ASP A 238 -11.23 29.73 -8.52
CA ASP A 238 -10.85 30.69 -7.46
C ASP A 238 -11.87 31.83 -7.22
N ARG A 239 -12.88 31.96 -8.09
CA ARG A 239 -13.84 33.09 -8.05
C ARG A 239 -15.06 32.86 -7.16
N ASP A 240 -15.29 31.63 -6.68
CA ASP A 240 -16.44 31.27 -5.83
C ASP A 240 -15.95 30.75 -4.47
N VAL A 241 -15.40 31.68 -3.66
CA VAL A 241 -14.80 31.40 -2.34
C VAL A 241 -15.76 30.63 -1.42
N PRO A 242 -17.05 31.01 -1.28
CA PRO A 242 -17.98 30.25 -0.44
C PRO A 242 -18.15 28.81 -0.91
N ARG A 243 -18.21 28.55 -2.22
CA ARG A 243 -18.31 27.19 -2.75
C ARG A 243 -17.04 26.40 -2.50
N ARG A 244 -15.87 27.01 -2.67
CA ARG A 244 -14.56 26.35 -2.42
C ARG A 244 -14.45 25.85 -0.98
N TRP A 245 -14.80 26.67 0.01
CA TRP A 245 -14.74 26.28 1.43
C TRP A 245 -15.64 25.08 1.76
N ARG A 246 -16.82 25.00 1.14
CA ARG A 246 -17.71 23.83 1.31
C ARG A 246 -17.08 22.54 0.80
N TRP A 247 -16.41 22.62 -0.35
CA TRP A 247 -15.72 21.48 -0.93
C TRP A 247 -14.55 21.05 -0.04
N GLU A 248 -13.74 22.00 0.44
CA GLU A 248 -12.63 21.70 1.36
C GLU A 248 -13.12 20.98 2.63
N ILE A 249 -14.23 21.43 3.23
CA ILE A 249 -14.83 20.80 4.42
C ILE A 249 -15.38 19.40 4.09
N ALA A 250 -16.19 19.27 3.02
CA ALA A 250 -16.85 18.01 2.68
C ALA A 250 -15.84 16.93 2.28
N VAL A 251 -14.87 17.29 1.44
CA VAL A 251 -13.78 16.40 1.02
C VAL A 251 -12.91 16.03 2.21
N GLY A 252 -12.67 17.00 3.11
CA GLY A 252 -11.89 16.74 4.31
C GLY A 252 -12.55 15.77 5.28
N LEU A 253 -13.85 15.94 5.53
CA LEU A 253 -14.63 15.01 6.35
C LEU A 253 -14.67 13.59 5.74
N ALA A 254 -14.83 13.48 4.42
CA ALA A 254 -14.82 12.19 3.73
C ALA A 254 -13.46 11.49 3.86
N PHE A 255 -12.35 12.22 3.67
CA PHE A 255 -11.00 11.67 3.86
C PHE A 255 -10.74 11.28 5.31
N PHE A 256 -11.16 12.09 6.28
CA PHE A 256 -11.02 11.78 7.70
C PHE A 256 -11.79 10.51 8.08
N ALA A 257 -13.07 10.41 7.68
CA ALA A 257 -13.87 9.20 7.91
C ALA A 257 -13.19 7.95 7.30
N TYR A 258 -12.65 8.07 6.10
CA TYR A 258 -11.88 6.99 5.47
C TYR A 258 -10.62 6.62 6.27
N ALA A 259 -9.78 7.60 6.59
CA ALA A 259 -8.50 7.38 7.25
C ALA A 259 -8.63 6.77 8.65
N PHE A 260 -9.71 7.08 9.39
CA PHE A 260 -9.86 6.67 10.80
C PHE A 260 -10.93 5.61 11.05
N LEU A 261 -11.90 5.42 10.14
CA LEU A 261 -12.89 4.36 10.26
C LEU A 261 -12.59 3.19 9.33
N ALA A 262 -12.08 3.43 8.12
CA ALA A 262 -11.88 2.36 7.14
C ALA A 262 -10.48 1.72 7.20
N VAL A 263 -9.42 2.53 7.30
CA VAL A 263 -8.03 2.00 7.29
C VAL A 263 -7.70 1.12 8.51
N PRO A 264 -8.08 1.48 9.75
CA PRO A 264 -7.84 0.63 10.90
C PRO A 264 -8.63 -0.69 10.90
N LEU A 265 -9.71 -0.79 10.11
CA LEU A 265 -10.45 -2.05 9.90
C LEU A 265 -9.76 -2.97 8.90
N ALA A 266 -8.93 -2.42 8.01
CA ALA A 266 -8.26 -3.15 6.94
C ALA A 266 -6.82 -3.57 7.29
N TYR A 267 -6.13 -2.81 8.15
CA TYR A 267 -4.68 -2.93 8.35
C TYR A 267 -4.20 -3.39 9.76
N PRO A 268 -4.90 -4.33 10.44
CA PRO A 268 -4.16 -5.11 11.44
C PRO A 268 -4.53 -6.60 11.55
N THR A 269 -5.53 -7.11 10.84
CA THR A 269 -6.18 -8.35 11.31
C THR A 269 -5.55 -9.64 10.82
N GLN A 270 -4.91 -9.70 9.65
CA GLN A 270 -4.34 -10.95 9.09
C GLN A 270 -3.16 -10.67 8.14
N ASP A 271 -2.01 -10.24 8.69
CA ASP A 271 -0.78 -9.90 7.94
C ASP A 271 0.00 -11.13 7.44
N LEU A 272 -0.71 -12.19 7.06
CA LEU A 272 -0.11 -13.34 6.39
C LEU A 272 -0.04 -13.10 4.87
N PHE A 273 -0.80 -12.17 4.28
CA PHE A 273 -0.87 -12.06 2.82
C PHE A 273 -1.25 -10.66 2.25
N GLY A 274 -1.43 -9.63 3.10
CA GLY A 274 -2.19 -8.42 2.73
C GLY A 274 -1.39 -7.19 2.30
N THR A 275 -0.15 -7.03 2.75
CA THR A 275 0.56 -5.74 2.71
C THR A 275 0.83 -5.18 1.30
N PRO A 276 1.43 -5.94 0.35
CA PRO A 276 1.56 -5.51 -1.04
C PRO A 276 0.21 -5.31 -1.74
N ARG A 277 -0.81 -6.10 -1.40
CA ARG A 277 -2.11 -6.06 -2.08
C ARG A 277 -2.91 -4.83 -1.66
N PHE A 278 -2.95 -4.55 -0.36
CA PHE A 278 -3.55 -3.35 0.18
C PHE A 278 -2.85 -2.08 -0.31
N SER A 279 -1.52 -2.10 -0.43
CA SER A 279 -0.76 -0.96 -0.96
C SER A 279 -0.87 -0.78 -2.48
N SER A 280 -1.55 -1.66 -3.21
CA SER A 280 -1.70 -1.54 -4.66
C SER A 280 -2.72 -0.48 -5.10
N ASP A 281 -3.56 0.03 -4.19
CA ASP A 281 -4.55 1.09 -4.45
C ASP A 281 -3.90 2.35 -5.03
N GLY A 282 -2.67 2.66 -4.62
CA GLY A 282 -1.89 3.74 -5.18
C GLY A 282 -1.75 3.61 -6.70
N LEU A 283 -1.43 2.42 -7.19
CA LEU A 283 -1.31 2.11 -8.62
C LEU A 283 -2.68 2.04 -9.30
N LEU A 284 -3.64 1.35 -8.68
CA LEU A 284 -4.98 1.10 -9.22
C LEU A 284 -5.81 2.38 -9.39
N MET A 285 -5.56 3.44 -8.60
CA MET A 285 -6.27 4.72 -8.73
C MET A 285 -5.66 5.67 -9.76
N LEU A 286 -4.46 5.39 -10.29
CA LEU A 286 -3.75 6.31 -11.17
C LEU A 286 -4.57 6.71 -12.41
N PRO A 287 -5.25 5.79 -13.11
CA PRO A 287 -6.11 6.14 -14.25
C PRO A 287 -7.21 7.15 -13.88
N ILE A 288 -7.82 6.99 -12.71
CA ILE A 288 -8.93 7.83 -12.22
C ILE A 288 -8.40 9.20 -11.81
N VAL A 289 -7.27 9.26 -11.11
CA VAL A 289 -6.60 10.53 -10.75
C VAL A 289 -6.28 11.33 -12.01
N LEU A 290 -5.72 10.70 -13.04
CA LEU A 290 -5.40 11.37 -14.32
C LEU A 290 -6.65 11.92 -15.03
N LEU A 291 -7.77 11.19 -14.98
CA LEU A 291 -9.05 11.68 -15.55
C LEU A 291 -9.61 12.86 -14.77
N ILE A 292 -9.51 12.83 -13.43
CA ILE A 292 -9.95 13.93 -12.58
C ILE A 292 -9.05 15.16 -12.78
N VAL A 293 -7.73 14.98 -12.94
CA VAL A 293 -6.82 16.07 -13.35
C VAL A 293 -7.23 16.63 -14.71
N ALA A 294 -7.51 15.77 -15.69
CA ALA A 294 -7.92 16.20 -17.03
C ALA A 294 -9.17 17.07 -16.99
N TRP A 295 -10.16 16.67 -16.19
CA TRP A 295 -11.39 17.42 -15.98
C TRP A 295 -11.16 18.71 -15.17
N ALA A 296 -10.59 18.61 -13.98
CA ALA A 296 -10.46 19.75 -13.06
C ALA A 296 -9.52 20.84 -13.55
N ARG A 297 -8.51 20.48 -14.36
CA ARG A 297 -7.50 21.40 -14.89
C ARG A 297 -7.68 21.71 -16.37
N ASN A 298 -8.72 21.19 -17.01
CA ASN A 298 -8.90 21.24 -18.46
C ASN A 298 -7.63 20.79 -19.21
N ALA A 299 -7.05 19.68 -18.77
CA ALA A 299 -5.75 19.17 -19.23
C ALA A 299 -5.94 17.94 -20.14
N PRO A 300 -6.11 18.10 -21.48
CA PRO A 300 -6.38 16.97 -22.38
C PRO A 300 -5.23 15.96 -22.44
N ARG A 301 -3.99 16.40 -22.17
CA ARG A 301 -2.83 15.51 -22.08
C ARG A 301 -2.94 14.54 -20.90
N ALA A 302 -3.61 14.91 -19.81
CA ALA A 302 -3.82 14.00 -18.68
C ALA A 302 -4.80 12.87 -19.03
N ALA A 303 -5.86 13.15 -19.79
CA ALA A 303 -6.74 12.10 -20.30
C ALA A 303 -6.02 11.20 -21.32
N ALA A 304 -5.17 11.76 -22.18
CA ALA A 304 -4.33 10.96 -23.06
C ALA A 304 -3.34 10.08 -22.29
N ALA A 305 -2.77 10.58 -21.20
CA ALA A 305 -1.85 9.85 -20.33
C ALA A 305 -2.53 8.63 -19.68
N THR A 306 -3.81 8.72 -19.29
CA THR A 306 -4.58 7.58 -18.74
C THR A 306 -4.50 6.32 -19.61
N LEU A 307 -4.53 6.48 -20.94
CA LEU A 307 -4.47 5.38 -21.90
C LEU A 307 -3.03 5.09 -22.36
N ALA A 308 -2.19 6.12 -22.46
CA ALA A 308 -0.81 5.96 -22.91
C ALA A 308 0.06 5.21 -21.89
N THR A 309 -0.22 5.33 -20.59
CA THR A 309 0.55 4.67 -19.53
C THR A 309 0.06 3.25 -19.20
N THR A 310 -1.05 2.79 -19.78
CA THR A 310 -1.64 1.48 -19.47
C THR A 310 -0.65 0.30 -19.54
N PRO A 311 0.24 0.18 -20.56
CA PRO A 311 1.21 -0.91 -20.60
C PRO A 311 2.18 -0.91 -19.41
N LEU A 312 2.62 0.27 -18.99
CA LEU A 312 3.54 0.41 -17.85
C LEU A 312 2.83 0.14 -16.53
N VAL A 313 1.60 0.63 -16.37
CA VAL A 313 0.77 0.36 -15.18
C VAL A 313 0.46 -1.14 -15.06
N ALA A 314 0.17 -1.82 -16.18
CA ALA A 314 -0.05 -3.26 -16.21
C ALA A 314 1.23 -4.03 -15.85
N ALA A 315 2.40 -3.63 -16.37
CA ALA A 315 3.68 -4.22 -16.00
C ALA A 315 3.94 -4.08 -14.50
N TRP A 316 3.78 -2.88 -13.95
CA TRP A 316 3.88 -2.66 -12.50
C TRP A 316 2.87 -3.47 -11.72
N ALA A 317 1.63 -3.61 -12.18
CA ALA A 317 0.62 -4.41 -11.50
C ALA A 317 1.06 -5.88 -11.39
N VAL A 318 1.55 -6.46 -12.49
CA VAL A 318 2.08 -7.84 -12.53
C VAL A 318 3.24 -8.00 -11.54
N THR A 319 4.22 -7.08 -11.58
CA THR A 319 5.41 -7.14 -10.71
C THR A 319 5.16 -6.59 -9.30
N TRP A 320 3.95 -6.14 -8.99
CA TRP A 320 3.52 -5.76 -7.64
C TRP A 320 2.91 -6.95 -6.93
N ASN A 321 1.94 -7.58 -7.59
CA ASN A 321 1.40 -8.90 -7.29
C ASN A 321 0.51 -9.29 -8.50
N PRO A 322 0.62 -10.51 -9.06
CA PRO A 322 -0.17 -10.90 -10.24
C PRO A 322 -1.67 -10.70 -10.09
N ILE A 323 -2.22 -10.78 -8.88
CA ILE A 323 -3.64 -10.48 -8.61
C ILE A 323 -4.02 -9.04 -8.99
N VAL A 324 -3.10 -8.09 -8.84
CA VAL A 324 -3.33 -6.66 -9.06
C VAL A 324 -3.60 -6.37 -10.53
N VAL A 325 -3.04 -7.14 -11.46
CA VAL A 325 -3.38 -6.99 -12.88
C VAL A 325 -4.84 -7.36 -13.14
N VAL A 326 -5.37 -8.38 -12.44
CA VAL A 326 -6.78 -8.75 -12.51
C VAL A 326 -7.64 -7.62 -11.91
N LEU A 327 -7.25 -7.06 -10.77
CA LEU A 327 -7.96 -5.94 -10.13
C LEU A 327 -7.95 -4.66 -11.00
N LEU A 328 -6.87 -4.42 -11.74
CA LEU A 328 -6.77 -3.31 -12.69
C LEU A 328 -7.85 -3.41 -13.78
N PHE A 329 -8.10 -4.61 -14.31
CA PHE A 329 -9.12 -4.82 -15.35
C PHE A 329 -10.52 -5.01 -14.78
N ALA A 330 -10.67 -5.77 -13.69
CA ALA A 330 -11.97 -6.11 -13.10
C ALA A 330 -12.58 -4.95 -12.32
N ALA A 331 -11.77 -4.06 -11.73
CA ALA A 331 -12.25 -3.00 -10.84
C ALA A 331 -11.87 -1.60 -11.32
N THR A 332 -10.60 -1.31 -11.59
CA THR A 332 -10.17 0.04 -12.03
C THR A 332 -10.73 0.41 -13.40
N ALA A 333 -10.66 -0.48 -14.39
CA ALA A 333 -11.06 -0.16 -15.75
C ALA A 333 -12.55 0.23 -15.86
N PRO A 334 -13.52 -0.46 -15.23
CA PRO A 334 -14.91 -0.02 -15.18
C PRO A 334 -15.10 1.36 -14.56
N VAL A 335 -14.41 1.66 -13.44
CA VAL A 335 -14.48 2.97 -12.79
C VAL A 335 -13.90 4.05 -13.69
N ALA A 336 -12.72 3.83 -14.26
CA ALA A 336 -12.09 4.75 -15.20
C ALA A 336 -12.97 4.99 -16.44
N ALA A 337 -13.60 3.95 -16.97
CA ALA A 337 -14.53 4.05 -18.10
C ALA A 337 -15.77 4.90 -17.76
N ALA A 338 -16.37 4.69 -16.58
CA ALA A 338 -17.49 5.51 -16.12
C ALA A 338 -17.11 7.00 -16.00
N PHE A 339 -15.95 7.28 -15.41
CA PHE A 339 -15.41 8.64 -15.32
C PHE A 339 -15.14 9.24 -16.71
N TRP A 340 -14.56 8.46 -17.63
CA TRP A 340 -14.33 8.88 -19.01
C TRP A 340 -15.63 9.27 -19.71
N VAL A 341 -16.66 8.43 -19.63
CA VAL A 341 -17.96 8.63 -20.28
C VAL A 341 -18.71 9.83 -19.70
N VAL A 342 -18.69 10.00 -18.38
CA VAL A 342 -19.45 11.05 -17.70
C VAL A 342 -18.78 12.43 -17.82
N PHE A 343 -17.46 12.48 -17.61
CA PHE A 343 -16.74 13.76 -17.66
C PHE A 343 -16.36 14.17 -19.08
N ARG A 344 -16.36 13.23 -20.04
CA ARG A 344 -15.99 13.45 -21.45
C ARG A 344 -14.82 14.43 -21.57
N PRO A 345 -13.64 14.12 -20.98
CA PRO A 345 -12.47 14.94 -21.21
C PRO A 345 -12.35 15.12 -22.73
N GLY A 346 -12.31 16.37 -23.21
CA GLY A 346 -12.47 16.69 -24.63
C GLY A 346 -11.61 15.80 -25.52
N PRO A 347 -11.99 15.60 -26.81
CA PRO A 347 -11.34 14.63 -27.68
C PRO A 347 -9.84 14.82 -27.58
N PRO A 348 -9.07 13.79 -27.18
CA PRO A 348 -7.63 13.93 -27.07
C PRO A 348 -7.19 14.37 -28.45
N HIS A 349 -6.77 15.62 -28.60
CA HIS A 349 -6.27 16.09 -29.87
C HIS A 349 -5.26 15.05 -30.32
N ALA A 350 -5.44 14.55 -31.55
CA ALA A 350 -4.61 13.53 -32.19
C ALA A 350 -3.20 14.11 -32.41
N SER A 351 -2.53 14.45 -31.32
CA SER A 351 -1.16 14.87 -31.31
C SER A 351 -0.33 13.61 -31.45
N ARG A 352 0.67 13.66 -32.33
CA ARG A 352 1.66 12.60 -32.51
C ARG A 352 2.34 12.17 -31.19
N ALA A 353 2.21 12.95 -30.11
CA ALA A 353 2.73 12.62 -28.79
C ALA A 353 2.06 11.40 -28.12
N ARG A 354 0.80 11.07 -28.43
CA ARG A 354 0.09 9.92 -27.81
C ARG A 354 0.71 8.56 -28.17
N PRO A 355 0.95 8.21 -29.45
CA PRO A 355 1.60 6.95 -29.80
C PRO A 355 3.04 6.89 -29.28
N THR A 356 3.79 7.99 -29.31
CA THR A 356 5.17 8.01 -28.76
C THR A 356 5.21 7.71 -27.27
N VAL A 357 4.31 8.30 -26.47
CA VAL A 357 4.24 8.01 -25.02
C VAL A 357 3.81 6.56 -24.79
N PHE A 358 2.84 6.05 -25.55
CA PHE A 358 2.42 4.64 -25.44
C PHE A 358 3.57 3.67 -25.75
N VAL A 359 4.34 3.92 -26.82
CA VAL A 359 5.52 3.12 -27.18
C VAL A 359 6.59 3.21 -26.08
N ALA A 360 6.87 4.41 -25.57
CA ALA A 360 7.82 4.59 -24.48
C ALA A 360 7.37 3.84 -23.20
N CYS A 361 6.10 3.94 -22.83
CA CYS A 361 5.53 3.20 -21.70
C CYS A 361 5.53 1.68 -21.94
N SER A 362 5.34 1.23 -23.17
CA SER A 362 5.43 -0.19 -23.53
C SER A 362 6.86 -0.71 -23.40
N ALA A 363 7.84 0.05 -23.88
CA ALA A 363 9.25 -0.28 -23.73
C ALA A 363 9.67 -0.31 -22.26
N LEU A 364 9.25 0.68 -21.47
CA LEU A 364 9.46 0.69 -20.02
C LEU A 364 8.76 -0.47 -19.32
N GLY A 365 7.54 -0.83 -19.74
CA GLY A 365 6.80 -1.96 -19.18
C GLY A 365 7.50 -3.29 -19.44
N ALA A 366 7.96 -3.52 -20.68
CA ALA A 366 8.77 -4.69 -21.01
C ALA A 366 10.07 -4.74 -20.21
N LEU A 367 10.70 -3.59 -20.01
CA LEU A 367 11.93 -3.46 -19.23
C LEU A 367 11.70 -3.80 -17.75
N VAL A 368 10.60 -3.33 -17.14
CA VAL A 368 10.19 -3.69 -15.78
C VAL A 368 10.00 -5.21 -15.65
N LEU A 369 9.31 -5.84 -16.61
CA LEU A 369 9.06 -7.28 -16.57
C LEU A 369 10.35 -8.10 -16.68
N VAL A 370 11.26 -7.75 -17.58
CA VAL A 370 12.52 -8.49 -17.79
C VAL A 370 13.49 -8.35 -16.61
N GLN A 371 13.35 -7.31 -15.79
CA GLN A 371 14.22 -7.07 -14.64
C GLN A 371 13.70 -7.68 -13.34
N ASP A 372 12.43 -8.08 -13.30
CA ASP A 372 11.83 -8.63 -12.09
C ASP A 372 12.22 -10.11 -11.93
N PRO A 373 12.82 -10.51 -10.78
CA PRO A 373 13.32 -11.87 -10.60
C PRO A 373 12.21 -12.92 -10.65
N TRP A 374 11.01 -12.59 -10.17
CA TRP A 374 9.87 -13.51 -10.22
C TRP A 374 9.38 -13.74 -11.65
N VAL A 375 9.36 -12.70 -12.49
CA VAL A 375 9.04 -12.88 -13.91
C VAL A 375 10.09 -13.76 -14.60
N LEU A 376 11.37 -13.54 -14.31
CA LEU A 376 12.45 -14.37 -14.84
C LEU A 376 12.36 -15.82 -14.35
N SER A 377 11.95 -16.06 -13.10
CA SER A 377 11.83 -17.41 -12.54
C SER A 377 10.69 -18.19 -13.17
N LEU A 378 9.59 -17.53 -13.55
CA LEU A 378 8.52 -18.13 -14.35
C LEU A 378 8.92 -18.38 -15.81
N ALA A 379 9.76 -17.50 -16.38
CA ALA A 379 10.16 -17.57 -17.78
C ALA A 379 11.27 -18.60 -18.03
N ALA A 380 12.25 -18.73 -17.14
CA ALA A 380 13.43 -19.58 -17.33
C ALA A 380 13.13 -21.08 -17.58
N PRO A 381 12.11 -21.70 -16.94
CA PRO A 381 11.73 -23.07 -17.24
C PRO A 381 11.19 -23.23 -18.67
N ARG A 382 10.53 -22.20 -19.21
CA ARG A 382 9.78 -22.26 -20.48
C ARG A 382 10.52 -21.63 -21.67
N ILE A 383 11.47 -20.74 -21.43
CA ILE A 383 12.15 -19.93 -22.46
C ILE A 383 13.66 -20.10 -22.33
N ALA A 384 14.28 -20.73 -23.32
CA ALA A 384 15.72 -21.05 -23.32
C ALA A 384 16.63 -19.81 -23.19
N ALA A 385 16.26 -18.69 -23.84
CA ALA A 385 17.00 -17.44 -23.74
C ALA A 385 16.99 -16.87 -22.30
N CYS A 386 15.85 -16.93 -21.61
CA CYS A 386 15.74 -16.52 -20.21
C CYS A 386 16.58 -17.44 -19.31
N ARG A 387 16.54 -18.75 -19.55
CA ARG A 387 17.36 -19.72 -18.81
C ARG A 387 18.86 -19.44 -18.97
N ALA A 388 19.32 -19.21 -20.19
CA ALA A 388 20.71 -18.87 -20.48
C ALA A 388 21.15 -17.57 -19.79
N LEU A 389 20.27 -16.55 -19.74
CA LEU A 389 20.53 -15.31 -19.01
C LEU A 389 20.67 -15.54 -17.50
N VAL A 390 19.75 -16.30 -16.90
CA VAL A 390 19.78 -16.64 -15.47
C VAL A 390 21.08 -17.37 -15.11
N HIS A 391 21.44 -18.41 -15.87
CA HIS A 391 22.67 -19.17 -15.61
C HIS A 391 23.95 -18.38 -15.87
N ARG A 392 23.97 -17.50 -16.86
CA ARG A 392 25.12 -16.62 -17.12
C ARG A 392 25.45 -15.72 -15.93
N GLU A 393 24.43 -15.36 -15.15
CA GLU A 393 24.57 -14.60 -13.90
C GLU A 393 24.93 -15.49 -12.69
N GLY A 394 25.19 -16.79 -12.92
CA GLY A 394 25.50 -17.75 -11.87
C GLY A 394 24.29 -18.09 -11.00
N LEU A 395 23.08 -17.83 -11.48
CA LEU A 395 21.83 -18.07 -10.76
C LEU A 395 21.21 -19.43 -11.14
N LEU A 396 20.45 -19.97 -10.21
CA LEU A 396 19.66 -21.19 -10.35
C LEU A 396 18.18 -20.87 -10.14
N THR A 397 17.30 -21.48 -10.91
CA THR A 397 15.88 -21.51 -10.57
C THR A 397 15.67 -22.31 -9.28
N PHE A 398 14.53 -22.12 -8.61
CA PHE A 398 14.23 -22.87 -7.39
C PHE A 398 14.23 -24.38 -7.63
N ASP A 399 13.64 -24.84 -8.73
CA ASP A 399 13.59 -26.27 -9.08
C ASP A 399 14.99 -26.86 -9.30
N GLU A 400 15.89 -26.11 -9.94
CA GLU A 400 17.29 -26.52 -10.11
C GLU A 400 18.04 -26.54 -8.77
N ALA A 401 17.77 -25.58 -7.89
CA ALA A 401 18.32 -25.58 -6.55
C ALA A 401 17.85 -26.78 -5.72
N VAL A 402 16.58 -27.18 -5.86
CA VAL A 402 16.02 -28.40 -5.25
C VAL A 402 16.70 -29.64 -5.81
N ALA A 403 16.83 -29.75 -7.14
CA ALA A 403 17.51 -30.86 -7.78
C ALA A 403 18.98 -30.97 -7.37
N ALA A 404 19.64 -29.85 -7.08
CA ALA A 404 21.01 -29.78 -6.59
C ALA A 404 21.16 -29.99 -5.07
N GLY A 405 20.05 -30.20 -4.33
CA GLY A 405 20.07 -30.32 -2.86
C GLY A 405 20.43 -29.02 -2.12
N LEU A 406 20.37 -27.88 -2.81
CA LEU A 406 20.63 -26.53 -2.27
C LEU A 406 19.37 -25.89 -1.67
N ALA A 407 18.20 -26.45 -1.98
CA ALA A 407 16.91 -26.07 -1.43
C ALA A 407 16.05 -27.32 -1.17
N THR A 408 15.18 -27.25 -0.18
CA THR A 408 14.20 -28.32 0.07
C THR A 408 12.96 -28.09 -0.79
N ALA A 409 12.45 -29.17 -1.40
CA ALA A 409 11.23 -29.10 -2.20
C ALA A 409 10.05 -28.56 -1.38
N ARG A 410 9.28 -27.65 -1.97
CA ARG A 410 8.06 -27.14 -1.34
C ARG A 410 6.98 -28.20 -1.43
N GLU A 411 6.47 -28.63 -0.28
CA GLU A 411 5.25 -29.42 -0.28
C GLU A 411 4.06 -28.53 -0.64
N LYS A 412 3.52 -28.73 -1.84
CA LYS A 412 2.34 -28.01 -2.34
C LYS A 412 1.01 -28.62 -1.85
N SER A 413 1.02 -29.66 -1.03
CA SER A 413 -0.16 -30.49 -0.81
C SER A 413 -0.75 -30.36 0.59
N VAL A 414 -2.01 -29.93 0.63
CA VAL A 414 -3.00 -30.50 1.54
C VAL A 414 -4.00 -31.21 0.66
N HIS A 415 -4.21 -32.49 0.94
CA HIS A 415 -5.26 -33.27 0.32
C HIS A 415 -6.63 -32.72 0.75
N ASN A 416 -7.26 -31.92 -0.10
CA ASN A 416 -8.68 -31.66 0.04
C ASN A 416 -9.48 -32.87 -0.45
N PRO A 417 -10.65 -33.14 0.14
CA PRO A 417 -11.62 -34.03 -0.47
C PRO A 417 -12.01 -33.50 -1.86
N PRO A 418 -12.20 -34.38 -2.87
CA PRO A 418 -12.38 -33.97 -4.26
C PRO A 418 -13.66 -33.15 -4.45
N ALA A 419 -13.50 -31.92 -4.94
CA ALA A 419 -14.56 -31.20 -5.67
C ALA A 419 -14.36 -31.42 -7.19
N ALA A 420 -15.36 -31.06 -7.99
CA ALA A 420 -15.50 -31.37 -9.42
C ALA A 420 -14.19 -31.29 -10.25
N PRO A 421 -14.01 -32.17 -11.25
CA PRO A 421 -12.76 -32.26 -12.00
C PRO A 421 -12.43 -30.95 -12.74
N PRO A 422 -11.13 -30.58 -12.84
CA PRO A 422 -10.70 -29.36 -13.52
C PRO A 422 -11.09 -29.37 -15.00
N CYS A 423 -11.35 -28.17 -15.56
CA CYS A 423 -11.64 -28.02 -16.98
C CYS A 423 -10.47 -28.50 -17.84
N SER A 424 -10.70 -29.51 -18.68
CA SER A 424 -9.67 -30.12 -19.52
C SER A 424 -9.51 -29.46 -20.89
N ASP A 425 -10.46 -28.62 -21.32
CA ASP A 425 -10.44 -27.98 -22.64
C ASP A 425 -10.98 -26.54 -22.65
N ALA A 426 -10.74 -25.84 -23.77
CA ALA A 426 -11.19 -24.46 -23.97
C ALA A 426 -12.72 -24.32 -23.96
N ARG A 427 -13.48 -25.37 -24.33
CA ARG A 427 -14.95 -25.34 -24.33
C ARG A 427 -15.50 -25.30 -22.91
N CYS A 428 -14.94 -26.10 -22.01
CA CYS A 428 -15.24 -26.07 -20.58
C CYS A 428 -14.94 -24.70 -19.98
N VAL A 429 -13.75 -24.13 -20.27
CA VAL A 429 -13.36 -22.79 -19.80
C VAL A 429 -14.34 -21.71 -20.29
N LEU A 430 -14.73 -21.75 -21.56
CA LEU A 430 -15.69 -20.79 -22.13
C LEU A 430 -17.09 -20.95 -21.53
N ALA A 431 -17.56 -22.17 -21.30
CA ALA A 431 -18.85 -22.43 -20.65
C ALA A 431 -18.85 -21.90 -19.21
N LYS A 432 -17.78 -22.15 -18.45
CA LYS A 432 -17.61 -21.60 -17.10
C LYS A 432 -17.48 -20.08 -17.07
N ALA A 433 -16.81 -19.49 -18.05
CA ALA A 433 -16.79 -18.04 -18.22
C ALA A 433 -18.18 -17.46 -18.53
N ALA A 434 -18.97 -18.12 -19.37
CA ALA A 434 -20.33 -17.68 -19.68
C ALA A 434 -21.26 -17.77 -18.44
N GLU A 435 -21.17 -18.86 -17.67
CA GLU A 435 -21.89 -19.04 -16.40
C GLU A 435 -21.50 -17.96 -15.37
N ALA A 436 -20.19 -17.73 -15.21
CA ALA A 436 -19.66 -16.69 -14.34
C ALA A 436 -20.12 -15.28 -14.77
N ALA A 437 -20.16 -15.01 -16.08
CA ALA A 437 -20.60 -13.73 -16.63
C ALA A 437 -22.11 -13.50 -16.38
N TRP A 438 -22.93 -14.52 -16.59
CA TRP A 438 -24.36 -14.44 -16.31
C TRP A 438 -24.64 -14.18 -14.82
N SER A 439 -23.97 -14.93 -13.94
CA SER A 439 -24.04 -14.74 -12.49
C SER A 439 -23.61 -13.33 -12.06
N ALA A 440 -22.52 -12.83 -12.64
CA ALA A 440 -22.01 -11.48 -12.38
C ALA A 440 -22.97 -10.37 -12.84
N LEU A 441 -23.62 -10.54 -14.01
CA LEU A 441 -24.61 -9.60 -14.53
C LEU A 441 -25.92 -9.60 -13.73
N ALA A 442 -26.28 -10.73 -13.13
CA ALA A 442 -27.43 -10.84 -12.23
C ALA A 442 -27.15 -10.27 -10.82
N ALA A 443 -25.87 -10.14 -10.44
CA ALA A 443 -25.47 -9.69 -9.10
C ALA A 443 -26.12 -8.35 -8.67
N PRO A 444 -26.21 -7.29 -9.50
CA PRO A 444 -26.83 -6.03 -9.08
C PRO A 444 -28.29 -6.19 -8.69
N TRP A 445 -29.02 -7.04 -9.42
CA TRP A 445 -30.43 -7.31 -9.15
C TRP A 445 -30.61 -8.09 -7.85
N ASN A 446 -29.76 -9.11 -7.64
CA ASN A 446 -29.74 -9.90 -6.41
C ASN A 446 -29.42 -9.02 -5.19
N SER A 447 -28.43 -8.12 -5.34
CA SER A 447 -28.06 -7.16 -4.30
C SER A 447 -29.18 -6.17 -3.98
N VAL A 448 -29.89 -5.63 -4.99
CA VAL A 448 -31.05 -4.76 -4.77
C VAL A 448 -32.19 -5.50 -4.08
N ALA A 449 -32.52 -6.71 -4.52
CA ALA A 449 -33.55 -7.53 -3.91
C ALA A 449 -33.22 -7.86 -2.44
N ALA A 450 -31.95 -8.17 -2.15
CA ALA A 450 -31.47 -8.40 -0.80
C ALA A 450 -31.56 -7.13 0.06
N ALA A 451 -31.15 -5.98 -0.47
CA ALA A 451 -31.25 -4.67 0.21
C ALA A 451 -32.70 -4.34 0.60
N VAL A 452 -33.64 -4.56 -0.33
CA VAL A 452 -35.07 -4.31 -0.11
C VAL A 452 -35.62 -5.27 0.94
N SER A 453 -35.27 -6.56 0.87
CA SER A 453 -35.65 -7.57 1.86
C SER A 453 -35.14 -7.22 3.26
N ASP A 454 -33.88 -6.81 3.38
CA ASP A 454 -33.27 -6.39 4.64
C ASP A 454 -33.89 -5.10 5.19
N ALA A 455 -34.19 -4.12 4.32
CA ALA A 455 -34.90 -2.89 4.71
C ALA A 455 -36.29 -3.20 5.27
N ILE A 456 -37.05 -4.09 4.62
CA ILE A 456 -38.36 -4.55 5.11
C ILE A 456 -38.21 -5.26 6.46
N ARG A 457 -37.16 -6.08 6.64
CA ARG A 457 -36.89 -6.80 7.90
C ARG A 457 -36.58 -5.84 9.04
N ILE A 458 -35.78 -4.79 8.79
CA ILE A 458 -35.52 -3.73 9.77
C ILE A 458 -36.81 -3.01 10.16
N LEU A 459 -37.63 -2.62 9.17
CA LEU A 459 -38.90 -1.94 9.41
C LEU A 459 -39.86 -2.78 10.27
N ARG A 460 -39.85 -4.10 10.09
CA ARG A 460 -40.67 -5.04 10.87
C ARG A 460 -40.09 -5.39 12.24
N SER A 461 -38.76 -5.33 12.39
CA SER A 461 -38.05 -5.76 13.62
C SER A 461 -36.71 -5.01 13.80
N PRO A 462 -36.73 -3.80 14.40
CA PRO A 462 -35.55 -2.96 14.53
C PRO A 462 -34.65 -3.42 15.69
N THR A 463 -34.02 -4.60 15.55
CA THR A 463 -33.04 -5.11 16.52
C THR A 463 -31.61 -4.78 16.10
N LEU A 464 -30.69 -4.63 17.05
CA LEU A 464 -29.26 -4.41 16.77
C LEU A 464 -28.66 -5.53 15.89
N ALA A 465 -29.13 -6.77 16.04
CA ALA A 465 -28.72 -7.90 15.21
C ALA A 465 -29.24 -7.77 13.76
N SER A 466 -30.52 -7.37 13.59
CA SER A 466 -31.09 -7.05 12.28
C SER A 466 -30.31 -5.92 11.59
N PHE A 467 -29.94 -4.87 12.33
CA PHE A 467 -29.15 -3.75 11.83
C PHE A 467 -27.72 -4.15 11.44
N LYS A 468 -27.06 -5.01 12.22
CA LYS A 468 -25.70 -5.52 11.91
C LYS A 468 -25.69 -6.45 10.70
N ASN A 469 -26.72 -7.27 10.54
CA ASN A 469 -26.78 -8.25 9.46
C ASN A 469 -27.40 -7.70 8.17
N ALA A 470 -28.14 -6.59 8.26
CA ALA A 470 -28.76 -5.97 7.10
C ALA A 470 -27.71 -5.42 6.12
N PHE A 471 -28.03 -5.52 4.83
CA PHE A 471 -27.25 -4.99 3.72
C PHE A 471 -25.88 -5.67 3.50
N LYS A 472 -25.50 -6.68 4.30
CA LYS A 472 -24.30 -7.51 4.04
C LYS A 472 -24.33 -8.15 2.66
N SER A 473 -25.51 -8.57 2.22
CA SER A 473 -25.80 -9.17 0.91
C SER A 473 -26.13 -8.14 -0.19
N ALA A 474 -26.34 -6.87 0.18
CA ALA A 474 -26.73 -5.80 -0.72
C ALA A 474 -25.56 -5.08 -1.41
N PHE A 475 -24.34 -5.28 -0.91
CA PHE A 475 -23.16 -4.77 -1.60
C PHE A 475 -22.71 -5.79 -2.65
N LEU A 476 -22.58 -5.32 -3.89
CA LEU A 476 -22.11 -6.07 -5.06
C LEU A 476 -20.72 -6.67 -4.91
N VAL A 477 -19.95 -6.12 -3.97
CA VAL A 477 -18.66 -6.62 -3.55
C VAL A 477 -18.88 -7.18 -2.15
N GLN A 478 -18.23 -8.28 -1.76
CA GLN A 478 -18.19 -8.68 -0.36
C GLN A 478 -17.29 -7.72 0.42
N PRO A 479 -17.85 -6.79 1.22
CA PRO A 479 -17.22 -6.51 2.49
C PRO A 479 -18.28 -6.70 3.57
N ALA A 480 -18.55 -7.95 3.92
CA ALA A 480 -19.24 -8.26 5.17
C ALA A 480 -18.58 -7.50 6.36
N LEU A 481 -17.26 -7.28 6.30
CA LEU A 481 -16.47 -6.49 7.25
C LEU A 481 -16.77 -4.98 7.25
N VAL A 482 -17.04 -4.32 6.12
CA VAL A 482 -17.43 -2.89 6.09
C VAL A 482 -18.89 -2.74 6.51
N ALA A 483 -19.73 -3.70 6.14
CA ALA A 483 -21.12 -3.76 6.57
C ALA A 483 -21.26 -3.91 8.10
N ASP A 484 -20.37 -4.68 8.73
CA ASP A 484 -20.38 -4.93 10.18
C ASP A 484 -20.10 -3.70 11.06
N TYR A 485 -19.45 -2.65 10.53
CA TYR A 485 -19.06 -1.47 11.32
C TYR A 485 -19.61 -0.12 10.79
N ALA A 486 -19.88 0.02 9.49
CA ALA A 486 -20.29 1.30 8.88
C ALA A 486 -21.32 1.20 7.73
N GLY A 487 -21.77 -0.01 7.35
CA GLY A 487 -22.52 -0.24 6.11
C GLY A 487 -23.85 0.51 6.01
N LEU A 488 -24.67 0.48 7.06
CA LEU A 488 -25.99 1.12 7.02
C LEU A 488 -25.92 2.65 6.96
N PRO A 489 -25.18 3.36 7.83
CA PRO A 489 -25.04 4.81 7.73
C PRO A 489 -24.48 5.26 6.38
N VAL A 490 -23.47 4.55 5.84
CA VAL A 490 -22.88 4.85 4.53
C VAL A 490 -23.87 4.65 3.39
N PHE A 491 -24.62 3.54 3.41
CA PHE A 491 -25.64 3.26 2.40
C PHE A 491 -26.76 4.31 2.41
N VAL A 492 -27.32 4.62 3.59
CA VAL A 492 -28.37 5.65 3.75
C VAL A 492 -27.86 7.00 3.28
N TRP A 493 -26.62 7.36 3.57
CA TRP A 493 -26.00 8.60 3.15
C TRP A 493 -25.93 8.72 1.61
N ILE A 494 -25.46 7.66 0.95
CA ILE A 494 -25.34 7.61 -0.52
C ILE A 494 -26.72 7.66 -1.19
N VAL A 495 -27.68 6.87 -0.70
CA VAL A 495 -29.05 6.84 -1.24
C VAL A 495 -29.74 8.20 -1.08
N THR A 496 -29.60 8.82 0.09
CA THR A 496 -30.16 10.16 0.36
C THR A 496 -29.56 11.21 -0.58
N ALA A 497 -28.25 11.15 -0.81
CA ALA A 497 -27.59 12.04 -1.75
C ALA A 497 -28.01 11.79 -3.21
N ALA A 498 -28.20 10.53 -3.62
CA ALA A 498 -28.70 10.18 -4.94
C ALA A 498 -30.12 10.73 -5.17
N ALA A 499 -31.02 10.54 -4.21
CA ALA A 499 -32.38 11.09 -4.26
C ALA A 499 -32.37 12.63 -4.32
N ALA A 500 -31.57 13.28 -3.47
CA ALA A 500 -31.42 14.74 -3.48
C ALA A 500 -30.80 15.26 -4.79
N GLY A 501 -29.83 14.53 -5.36
CA GLY A 501 -29.17 14.85 -6.62
C GLY A 501 -30.11 14.72 -7.82
N ALA A 502 -30.90 13.64 -7.88
CA ALA A 502 -31.91 13.39 -8.90
C ALA A 502 -33.00 14.48 -8.88
N TRP A 503 -33.56 14.77 -7.71
CA TRP A 503 -34.57 15.81 -7.54
C TRP A 503 -34.07 17.19 -7.99
N ARG A 504 -32.83 17.56 -7.65
CA ARG A 504 -32.22 18.83 -8.08
C ARG A 504 -31.96 18.88 -9.59
N SER A 505 -31.52 17.77 -10.18
CA SER A 505 -31.23 17.68 -11.61
C SER A 505 -32.51 17.79 -12.44
N LEU A 506 -33.60 17.16 -11.98
CA LEU A 506 -34.94 17.31 -12.55
C LEU A 506 -35.41 18.77 -12.47
N ARG A 507 -35.25 19.44 -11.32
CA ARG A 507 -35.63 20.85 -11.16
C ARG A 507 -34.82 21.82 -12.02
N ARG A 508 -33.53 21.56 -12.24
CA ARG A 508 -32.63 22.46 -12.99
C ARG A 508 -32.49 22.10 -14.48
N ARG A 509 -33.12 21.00 -14.93
CA ARG A 509 -32.95 20.40 -16.28
C ARG A 509 -31.47 20.20 -16.68
N ALA A 510 -30.58 20.07 -15.70
CA ALA A 510 -29.15 19.89 -15.91
C ALA A 510 -28.50 19.25 -14.67
N ALA A 511 -27.61 18.27 -14.88
CA ALA A 511 -26.83 17.66 -13.81
C ALA A 511 -25.66 18.56 -13.41
N SER A 512 -25.59 18.91 -12.12
CA SER A 512 -24.45 19.67 -11.59
C SER A 512 -23.18 18.80 -11.52
N PRO A 513 -21.97 19.38 -11.43
CA PRO A 513 -20.72 18.63 -11.37
C PRO A 513 -20.68 17.59 -10.24
N GLU A 514 -21.27 17.90 -9.08
CA GLU A 514 -21.38 17.00 -7.93
C GLU A 514 -22.25 15.77 -8.25
N VAL A 515 -23.34 15.97 -8.99
CA VAL A 515 -24.24 14.89 -9.42
C VAL A 515 -23.57 14.03 -10.49
N LYS A 516 -22.83 14.65 -11.43
CA LYS A 516 -22.03 13.90 -12.42
C LYS A 516 -20.98 13.03 -11.73
N LEU A 517 -20.27 13.56 -10.73
CA LEU A 517 -19.30 12.80 -9.93
C LEU A 517 -19.97 11.63 -9.21
N LEU A 518 -21.15 11.83 -8.61
CA LEU A 518 -21.91 10.75 -7.98
C LEU A 518 -22.32 9.67 -9.00
N ILE A 519 -22.85 10.06 -10.16
CA ILE A 519 -23.24 9.10 -11.22
C ILE A 519 -22.03 8.29 -11.69
N ALA A 520 -20.92 8.96 -12.03
CA ALA A 520 -19.70 8.28 -12.45
C ALA A 520 -19.19 7.29 -11.40
N SER A 521 -19.22 7.69 -10.12
CA SER A 521 -18.80 6.86 -8.99
C SER A 521 -19.70 5.63 -8.80
N LEU A 522 -21.01 5.80 -8.86
CA LEU A 522 -21.98 4.70 -8.70
C LEU A 522 -21.94 3.71 -9.87
N VAL A 523 -21.91 4.22 -11.11
CA VAL A 523 -21.79 3.39 -12.32
C VAL A 523 -20.45 2.64 -12.32
N GLY A 524 -19.37 3.33 -11.97
CA GLY A 524 -18.05 2.74 -11.85
C GLY A 524 -17.99 1.62 -10.82
N LEU A 525 -18.52 1.85 -9.62
CA LEU A 525 -18.59 0.85 -8.55
C LEU A 525 -19.45 -0.36 -8.91
N ALA A 526 -20.59 -0.14 -9.58
CA ALA A 526 -21.42 -1.24 -10.06
C ALA A 526 -20.66 -2.08 -11.09
N GLY A 527 -19.98 -1.43 -12.05
CA GLY A 527 -19.13 -2.11 -13.03
C GLY A 527 -17.97 -2.87 -12.39
N ALA A 528 -17.32 -2.29 -11.37
CA ALA A 528 -16.26 -2.96 -10.61
C ALA A 528 -16.79 -4.18 -9.85
N GLY A 529 -17.98 -4.09 -9.25
CA GLY A 529 -18.64 -5.22 -8.58
C GLY A 529 -18.93 -6.37 -9.55
N ILE A 530 -19.46 -6.07 -10.73
CA ILE A 530 -19.69 -7.07 -11.79
C ILE A 530 -18.37 -7.70 -12.22
N GLY A 531 -17.33 -6.90 -12.48
CA GLY A 531 -16.02 -7.40 -12.90
C GLY A 531 -15.35 -8.30 -11.85
N LEU A 532 -15.41 -7.90 -10.58
CA LEU A 532 -14.89 -8.69 -9.46
C LEU A 532 -15.67 -9.99 -9.25
N ALA A 533 -17.01 -9.94 -9.34
CA ALA A 533 -17.85 -11.13 -9.26
C ALA A 533 -17.54 -12.12 -10.39
N PHE A 534 -17.38 -11.61 -11.62
CA PHE A 534 -16.96 -12.42 -12.77
C PHE A 534 -15.59 -13.07 -12.52
N ALA A 535 -14.59 -12.28 -12.12
CA ALA A 535 -13.23 -12.78 -11.88
C ALA A 535 -13.20 -13.84 -10.78
N THR A 536 -13.92 -13.61 -9.67
CA THR A 536 -13.98 -14.52 -8.52
C THR A 536 -14.69 -15.83 -8.89
N ASN A 537 -15.85 -15.74 -9.56
CA ASN A 537 -16.60 -16.91 -10.00
C ASN A 537 -15.82 -17.72 -11.03
N LEU A 538 -15.13 -17.06 -11.96
CA LEU A 538 -14.28 -17.73 -12.94
C LEU A 538 -13.09 -18.42 -12.27
N ALA A 539 -12.39 -17.76 -11.36
CA ALA A 539 -11.27 -18.36 -10.62
C ALA A 539 -11.73 -19.56 -9.79
N SER A 540 -12.89 -19.45 -9.13
CA SER A 540 -13.51 -20.55 -8.38
C SER A 540 -13.90 -21.71 -9.30
N ALA A 541 -14.47 -21.43 -10.48
CA ALA A 541 -14.88 -22.45 -11.44
C ALA A 541 -13.71 -23.15 -12.15
N LEU A 542 -12.57 -22.47 -12.28
CA LEU A 542 -11.33 -23.01 -12.84
C LEU A 542 -10.40 -23.60 -11.76
N ASN A 543 -10.83 -23.59 -10.50
CA ASN A 543 -10.06 -24.12 -9.39
C ASN A 543 -9.86 -25.63 -9.56
N ASP A 544 -8.63 -26.04 -9.82
CA ASP A 544 -8.20 -27.42 -9.94
C ASP A 544 -7.77 -28.03 -8.59
N GLN A 545 -8.08 -27.34 -7.48
CA GLN A 545 -7.70 -27.70 -6.11
C GLN A 545 -6.18 -27.74 -5.88
N GLN A 546 -5.38 -27.35 -6.86
CA GLN A 546 -3.97 -27.06 -6.62
C GLN A 546 -3.87 -25.77 -5.81
N HIS A 547 -2.82 -25.72 -4.98
CA HIS A 547 -2.52 -24.59 -4.10
C HIS A 547 -2.70 -23.22 -4.80
N GLU A 548 -2.27 -23.10 -6.06
CA GLU A 548 -2.28 -21.85 -6.84
C GLU A 548 -3.68 -21.34 -7.23
N SER A 549 -4.63 -22.23 -7.53
CA SER A 549 -5.94 -21.86 -8.06
C SER A 549 -6.97 -21.57 -6.94
N PHE A 550 -6.92 -22.30 -5.82
CA PHE A 550 -7.67 -21.97 -4.60
C PHE A 550 -7.18 -20.65 -4.00
N ILE A 551 -5.85 -20.44 -3.99
CA ILE A 551 -5.24 -19.18 -3.59
C ILE A 551 -5.74 -18.02 -4.45
N LEU A 552 -5.81 -18.19 -5.77
CA LEU A 552 -6.31 -17.14 -6.67
C LEU A 552 -7.76 -16.75 -6.36
N ALA A 553 -8.65 -17.73 -6.16
CA ALA A 553 -10.05 -17.48 -5.84
C ALA A 553 -10.22 -16.80 -4.47
N GLY A 554 -9.54 -17.30 -3.44
CA GLY A 554 -9.52 -16.69 -2.12
C GLY A 554 -8.95 -15.26 -2.17
N TYR A 555 -7.87 -15.04 -2.91
CA TYR A 555 -7.24 -13.74 -3.04
C TYR A 555 -8.08 -12.72 -3.79
N LEU A 556 -8.85 -13.12 -4.80
CA LEU A 556 -9.80 -12.19 -5.45
C LEU A 556 -10.92 -11.79 -4.48
N ALA A 557 -11.42 -12.73 -3.68
CA ALA A 557 -12.44 -12.44 -2.67
C ALA A 557 -11.94 -11.46 -1.59
N PHE A 558 -10.75 -11.70 -1.02
CA PHE A 558 -10.19 -10.83 0.03
C PHE A 558 -9.59 -9.52 -0.51
N SER A 559 -8.83 -9.56 -1.62
CA SER A 559 -8.17 -8.36 -2.17
C SER A 559 -9.18 -7.43 -2.86
N GLY A 560 -10.24 -7.98 -3.47
CA GLY A 560 -11.34 -7.20 -4.04
C GLY A 560 -12.05 -6.32 -3.00
N ALA A 561 -12.16 -6.79 -1.75
CA ALA A 561 -12.75 -6.01 -0.65
C ALA A 561 -11.94 -4.74 -0.36
N HIS A 562 -10.61 -4.84 -0.35
CA HIS A 562 -9.70 -3.72 -0.04
C HIS A 562 -9.73 -2.63 -1.12
N VAL A 563 -9.58 -3.02 -2.38
CA VAL A 563 -9.67 -2.10 -3.53
C VAL A 563 -11.04 -1.40 -3.57
N THR A 564 -12.10 -2.12 -3.20
CA THR A 564 -13.45 -1.57 -3.14
C THR A 564 -13.60 -0.52 -2.03
N ILE A 565 -12.91 -0.67 -0.89
CA ILE A 565 -12.88 0.36 0.16
C ILE A 565 -12.29 1.67 -0.38
N GLY A 566 -11.20 1.60 -1.15
CA GLY A 566 -10.63 2.76 -1.86
C GLY A 566 -11.63 3.42 -2.80
N PHE A 567 -12.35 2.64 -3.62
CA PHE A 567 -13.37 3.17 -4.53
C PHE A 567 -14.61 3.71 -3.82
N LEU A 568 -14.99 3.19 -2.65
CA LEU A 568 -16.13 3.66 -1.85
C LEU A 568 -15.97 5.11 -1.36
N TRP A 569 -14.74 5.64 -1.33
CA TRP A 569 -14.50 7.04 -1.02
C TRP A 569 -15.10 7.99 -2.09
N LEU A 570 -15.14 7.59 -3.35
CA LEU A 570 -15.67 8.41 -4.47
C LEU A 570 -17.18 8.73 -4.34
N PRO A 571 -18.09 7.76 -4.11
CA PRO A 571 -19.48 8.09 -3.85
C PRO A 571 -19.68 8.78 -2.49
N LEU A 572 -18.86 8.48 -1.47
CA LEU A 572 -18.93 9.16 -0.16
C LEU A 572 -18.66 10.65 -0.29
N VAL A 573 -17.56 11.04 -0.95
CA VAL A 573 -17.23 12.45 -1.16
C VAL A 573 -18.28 13.15 -2.01
N SER A 574 -18.76 12.50 -3.07
CA SER A 574 -19.83 13.02 -3.93
C SER A 574 -21.12 13.26 -3.14
N SER A 575 -21.46 12.34 -2.25
CA SER A 575 -22.66 12.40 -1.42
C SER A 575 -22.55 13.51 -0.38
N ALA A 576 -21.40 13.63 0.29
CA ALA A 576 -21.12 14.72 1.21
C ALA A 576 -21.24 16.09 0.53
N LEU A 577 -20.73 16.24 -0.69
CA LEU A 577 -20.84 17.47 -1.48
C LEU A 577 -22.28 17.84 -1.83
N ILE A 578 -23.13 16.85 -2.18
CA ILE A 578 -24.54 17.07 -2.48
C ILE A 578 -25.31 17.46 -1.21
N LEU A 579 -25.04 16.79 -0.08
CA LEU A 579 -25.75 16.98 1.17
C LEU A 579 -25.32 18.24 1.94
N ALA A 580 -24.08 18.72 1.77
CA ALA A 580 -23.59 19.95 2.40
C ALA A 580 -24.21 21.25 1.80
N LYS A 581 -24.84 21.16 0.61
CA LYS A 581 -25.36 22.30 -0.14
C LYS A 581 -26.46 23.14 0.55
N PRO A 582 -27.43 22.57 1.30
CA PRO A 582 -28.46 23.33 1.99
C PRO A 582 -27.93 24.04 3.24
N VAL A 583 -27.03 23.38 3.98
CA VAL A 583 -26.54 23.80 5.31
C VAL A 583 -25.59 24.99 5.23
N LEU A 584 -24.91 25.15 4.08
CA LEU A 584 -23.82 26.11 3.95
C LEU A 584 -24.15 27.30 3.05
N ARG A 585 -25.42 27.52 2.63
CA ARG A 585 -25.84 28.59 1.68
C ARG A 585 -25.22 29.96 2.04
N PRO A 586 -24.73 30.74 1.06
CA PRO A 586 -24.33 32.11 1.35
C PRO A 586 -25.63 32.91 1.53
N VAL A 587 -25.82 33.52 2.69
CA VAL A 587 -26.86 34.54 2.86
C VAL A 587 -26.35 35.81 2.20
N ASP A 588 -27.19 36.48 1.42
CA ASP A 588 -26.87 37.77 0.81
C ASP A 588 -26.57 38.77 1.95
N PRO A 589 -25.45 39.53 1.94
CA PRO A 589 -25.14 40.46 3.04
C PRO A 589 -26.27 41.45 3.34
N ALA A 590 -27.08 41.80 2.34
CA ALA A 590 -28.27 42.64 2.48
C ALA A 590 -29.42 41.95 3.24
N GLU A 591 -29.59 40.62 3.13
CA GLU A 591 -30.56 39.86 3.92
C GLU A 591 -30.10 39.64 5.37
N ALA A 592 -28.78 39.56 5.61
CA ALA A 592 -28.21 39.32 6.93
C ALA A 592 -28.34 40.53 7.87
N ILE A 593 -28.31 41.75 7.34
CA ILE A 593 -28.42 43.00 8.13
C ILE A 593 -29.89 43.28 8.53
N GLY A 594 -30.86 42.90 7.69
CA GLY A 594 -32.29 43.11 7.98
C GLY A 594 -32.91 42.11 8.94
N ALA A 595 -32.34 40.92 9.09
CA ALA A 595 -32.99 39.81 9.81
C ALA A 595 -32.49 39.59 11.25
N GLY A 596 -31.54 40.38 11.77
CA GLY A 596 -31.02 40.20 13.13
C GLY A 596 -30.49 38.78 13.41
N VAL A 597 -30.12 38.02 12.36
CA VAL A 597 -29.68 36.63 12.48
C VAL A 597 -28.22 36.62 12.92
N GLN A 598 -28.01 36.78 14.23
CA GLN A 598 -26.83 36.23 14.86
C GLN A 598 -26.89 34.70 14.69
N ARG A 599 -26.09 34.15 13.78
CA ARG A 599 -25.19 32.99 13.98
C ARG A 599 -24.82 32.31 12.66
N HIS A 600 -23.52 32.03 12.51
CA HIS A 600 -23.03 30.69 12.14
C HIS A 600 -21.66 30.26 12.74
N PRO A 601 -21.12 30.83 13.86
CA PRO A 601 -19.97 30.22 14.52
C PRO A 601 -20.37 28.90 15.21
N ALA A 602 -21.63 28.72 15.63
CA ALA A 602 -22.10 27.53 16.33
C ALA A 602 -22.09 26.25 15.46
N CYS A 603 -22.41 26.32 14.16
CA CYS A 603 -22.35 25.15 13.27
C CYS A 603 -20.91 24.79 12.89
N ALA A 604 -20.04 25.80 12.75
CA ALA A 604 -18.60 25.58 12.59
C ALA A 604 -17.97 25.02 13.87
N VAL A 605 -18.40 25.47 15.05
CA VAL A 605 -17.98 24.97 16.37
C VAL A 605 -18.55 23.58 16.66
N VAL A 606 -19.78 23.27 16.29
CA VAL A 606 -20.36 21.91 16.40
C VAL A 606 -19.72 20.96 15.40
N GLY A 607 -19.44 21.43 14.17
CA GLY A 607 -18.65 20.71 13.19
C GLY A 607 -17.22 20.45 13.67
N LEU A 608 -16.57 21.44 14.29
CA LEU A 608 -15.25 21.34 14.91
C LEU A 608 -15.26 20.45 16.17
N ALA A 609 -16.33 20.50 16.96
CA ALA A 609 -16.50 19.67 18.15
C ALA A 609 -16.77 18.21 17.78
N LEU A 610 -17.56 17.95 16.73
CA LEU A 610 -17.67 16.62 16.12
C LEU A 610 -16.33 16.19 15.49
N TRP A 611 -15.59 17.12 14.87
CA TRP A 611 -14.25 16.92 14.29
C TRP A 611 -13.17 16.62 15.34
N VAL A 612 -13.33 17.02 16.61
CA VAL A 612 -12.45 16.65 17.74
C VAL A 612 -12.98 15.43 18.49
N ALA A 613 -14.29 15.31 18.68
CA ALA A 613 -14.94 14.25 19.46
C ALA A 613 -14.94 12.89 18.74
N LEU A 614 -15.08 12.84 17.41
CA LEU A 614 -14.96 11.60 16.63
C LEU A 614 -13.54 11.00 16.68
N PRO A 615 -12.44 11.76 16.51
CA PRO A 615 -11.10 11.25 16.74
C PRO A 615 -10.85 10.87 18.20
N LEU A 616 -11.38 11.60 19.18
CA LEU A 616 -11.26 11.20 20.59
C LEU A 616 -12.00 9.87 20.84
N ALA A 617 -13.22 9.71 20.33
CA ALA A 617 -14.02 8.49 20.46
C ALA A 617 -13.42 7.32 19.67
N ALA A 618 -12.87 7.57 18.48
CA ALA A 618 -12.12 6.58 17.70
C ALA A 618 -10.82 6.20 18.40
N ARG A 619 -10.08 7.14 18.99
CA ARG A 619 -8.86 6.88 19.79
C ARG A 619 -9.17 6.12 21.08
N LEU A 620 -10.31 6.40 21.71
CA LEU A 620 -10.83 5.67 22.89
C LEU A 620 -11.33 4.26 22.52
N ASN A 621 -11.85 4.04 21.30
CA ASN A 621 -12.23 2.71 20.80
C ASN A 621 -11.05 1.92 20.18
N LEU A 622 -10.03 2.58 19.62
CA LEU A 622 -8.77 2.02 19.14
C LEU A 622 -7.83 1.61 20.30
N HIS A 623 -8.22 1.90 21.55
CA HIS A 623 -7.64 1.32 22.76
C HIS A 623 -8.18 -0.07 23.09
N ARG A 624 -9.20 -0.59 22.37
CA ARG A 624 -9.24 -2.04 22.19
C ARG A 624 -8.06 -2.35 21.31
N PRO A 625 -7.01 -2.99 21.86
CA PRO A 625 -5.77 -3.04 21.14
C PRO A 625 -6.07 -3.77 19.84
N LEU A 626 -5.41 -3.34 18.77
CA LEU A 626 -5.26 -4.12 17.54
C LEU A 626 -4.43 -5.39 17.86
N GLN A 627 -4.81 -6.11 18.93
CA GLN A 627 -4.48 -7.50 19.17
C GLN A 627 -5.11 -8.18 17.98
N HIS A 628 -4.28 -8.66 17.05
CA HIS A 628 -4.24 -10.07 16.71
C HIS A 628 -2.95 -10.32 15.90
N ARG A 629 -2.01 -11.02 16.55
CA ARG A 629 -0.88 -11.80 15.97
C ARG A 629 0.37 -11.11 15.39
N GLY A 630 0.69 -9.85 15.73
CA GLY A 630 2.03 -9.27 15.48
C GLY A 630 2.99 -9.39 16.67
N PHE A 631 4.32 -9.33 16.47
CA PHE A 631 5.30 -9.23 17.55
C PHE A 631 5.17 -7.88 18.29
N TRP A 632 4.95 -7.93 19.60
CA TRP A 632 4.75 -6.73 20.46
C TRP A 632 6.04 -6.11 20.96
N THR A 633 7.18 -6.70 20.59
CA THR A 633 8.51 -6.28 20.99
C THR A 633 8.87 -4.94 20.40
N ARG A 634 9.15 -3.98 21.28
CA ARG A 634 9.63 -2.64 20.93
C ARG A 634 11.10 -2.70 20.56
N ILE A 635 11.46 -2.15 19.39
CA ILE A 635 12.84 -2.01 18.91
C ILE A 635 13.10 -0.54 18.58
N GLY A 636 14.11 0.03 19.25
CA GLY A 636 14.61 1.37 18.99
C GLY A 636 16.01 1.37 18.36
N LEU A 637 16.53 2.56 18.02
CA LEU A 637 17.87 2.72 17.46
C LEU A 637 18.99 2.15 18.36
N VAL A 638 18.79 2.12 19.67
CA VAL A 638 19.77 1.54 20.62
C VAL A 638 19.82 0.02 20.46
N ASP A 639 18.66 -0.63 20.35
CA ASP A 639 18.57 -2.06 20.04
C ASP A 639 19.22 -2.39 18.69
N LEU A 640 19.03 -1.53 17.67
CA LEU A 640 19.66 -1.71 16.36
C LEU A 640 21.19 -1.61 16.43
N ARG A 641 21.72 -0.67 17.23
CA ARG A 641 23.16 -0.57 17.47
C ARG A 641 23.68 -1.78 18.23
N ALA A 642 22.94 -2.27 19.23
CA ALA A 642 23.27 -3.47 19.97
C ALA A 642 23.30 -4.70 19.06
N LEU A 643 22.29 -4.88 18.22
CA LEU A 643 22.24 -5.94 17.21
C LEU A 643 23.46 -5.86 16.28
N ARG A 644 23.75 -4.69 15.69
CA ARG A 644 24.92 -4.51 14.82
C ARG A 644 26.24 -4.83 15.52
N HIS A 645 26.36 -4.46 16.80
CA HIS A 645 27.53 -4.77 17.60
C HIS A 645 27.70 -6.29 17.79
N VAL A 646 26.61 -7.00 18.09
CA VAL A 646 26.59 -8.45 18.22
C VAL A 646 26.87 -9.13 16.87
N GLU A 647 26.22 -8.70 15.79
CA GLU A 647 26.40 -9.24 14.43
C GLU A 647 27.81 -9.08 13.87
N ALA A 648 28.55 -8.05 14.30
CA ALA A 648 29.91 -7.80 13.86
C ALA A 648 30.88 -8.94 14.22
N ALA A 649 30.54 -9.77 15.20
CA ALA A 649 31.34 -10.94 15.57
C ALA A 649 31.14 -12.16 14.64
N ILE A 650 30.13 -12.12 13.77
CA ILE A 650 29.74 -13.28 12.96
C ILE A 650 30.35 -13.16 11.55
N PRO A 651 31.11 -14.16 11.05
CA PRO A 651 31.57 -14.19 9.67
C PRO A 651 30.41 -14.13 8.66
N GLN A 652 30.61 -13.49 7.51
CA GLN A 652 29.54 -13.33 6.49
C GLN A 652 29.08 -14.66 5.86
N ALA A 653 29.95 -15.68 5.83
CA ALA A 653 29.65 -16.99 5.26
C ALA A 653 28.90 -17.92 6.23
N ASP A 654 28.84 -17.57 7.52
CA ASP A 654 28.30 -18.45 8.54
C ASP A 654 26.79 -18.28 8.70
N GLY A 655 26.09 -19.41 8.81
CA GLY A 655 24.67 -19.46 9.12
C GLY A 655 24.39 -19.18 10.60
N VAL A 656 23.33 -18.42 10.85
CA VAL A 656 22.87 -18.07 12.20
C VAL A 656 21.47 -18.63 12.41
N ILE A 657 21.32 -19.49 13.40
CA ILE A 657 20.03 -20.04 13.83
C ILE A 657 19.29 -19.01 14.64
N ILE A 658 18.01 -18.86 14.31
CA ILE A 658 17.05 -18.08 15.06
C ILE A 658 16.01 -19.05 15.62
N PRO A 659 15.60 -18.89 16.89
CA PRO A 659 14.51 -19.68 17.44
C PRO A 659 13.26 -19.56 16.57
N ALA A 660 12.65 -20.69 16.22
CA ALA A 660 11.46 -20.74 15.37
C ALA A 660 10.53 -21.90 15.74
N GLU A 661 9.24 -21.77 15.44
CA GLU A 661 8.22 -22.83 15.51
C GLU A 661 7.64 -23.10 14.14
N HIS A 662 6.98 -24.25 13.98
CA HIS A 662 6.06 -24.44 12.88
C HIS A 662 4.60 -24.28 13.29
N ALA A 663 3.77 -23.74 12.40
CA ALA A 663 2.32 -23.61 12.62
C ALA A 663 1.56 -24.24 11.45
N THR A 664 0.33 -24.72 11.70
CA THR A 664 -0.59 -25.23 10.67
C THR A 664 -1.89 -24.44 10.77
N PHE A 665 -2.43 -23.92 9.66
CA PHE A 665 -3.64 -23.09 9.65
C PHE A 665 -4.74 -23.69 8.78
N ASP A 666 -5.92 -23.94 9.35
CA ASP A 666 -7.11 -24.47 8.65
C ASP A 666 -6.84 -25.77 7.85
N GLY A 667 -5.94 -26.60 8.35
CA GLY A 667 -5.52 -27.82 7.67
C GLY A 667 -4.51 -27.58 6.55
N TRP A 668 -4.09 -26.33 6.30
CA TRP A 668 -3.15 -25.93 5.25
C TRP A 668 -1.80 -25.42 5.79
N GLU A 669 -0.78 -25.62 4.95
CA GLU A 669 0.61 -25.11 4.98
C GLU A 669 1.31 -25.23 6.34
N HIS A 670 2.49 -25.85 6.35
CA HIS A 670 3.35 -25.85 7.53
C HIS A 670 4.26 -24.62 7.45
N TRP A 671 3.99 -23.65 8.31
CA TRP A 671 4.70 -22.37 8.39
C TRP A 671 5.96 -22.53 9.24
N VAL A 672 6.99 -21.70 9.03
CA VAL A 672 8.07 -21.56 10.02
C VAL A 672 8.10 -20.11 10.50
N LEU A 673 7.81 -19.89 11.76
CA LEU A 673 7.66 -18.57 12.37
C LEU A 673 8.77 -18.36 13.41
N PRO A 674 9.42 -17.19 13.48
CA PRO A 674 10.46 -16.94 14.44
C PRO A 674 9.80 -16.74 15.81
N LEU A 675 10.49 -17.14 16.85
CA LEU A 675 9.97 -17.16 18.20
C LEU A 675 10.62 -16.09 19.07
N GLY A 676 9.86 -15.65 20.06
CA GLY A 676 10.35 -14.79 21.11
C GLY A 676 10.67 -13.37 20.65
N GLU A 677 11.42 -12.68 21.48
CA GLU A 677 11.83 -11.29 21.24
C GLU A 677 12.86 -11.19 20.10
N THR A 678 13.54 -12.29 19.74
CA THR A 678 14.48 -12.34 18.62
C THR A 678 13.80 -12.01 17.30
N ALA A 679 12.55 -12.44 17.13
CA ALA A 679 11.78 -12.20 15.90
C ALA A 679 11.80 -10.72 15.50
N ALA A 680 11.54 -9.81 16.44
CA ALA A 680 11.49 -8.38 16.16
C ALA A 680 12.83 -7.75 15.74
N LEU A 681 13.96 -8.42 15.99
CA LEU A 681 15.29 -7.98 15.55
C LEU A 681 15.62 -8.39 14.12
N LEU A 682 15.04 -9.48 13.62
CA LEU A 682 15.38 -10.04 12.31
C LEU A 682 15.25 -9.07 11.12
N PRO A 683 14.33 -8.09 11.06
CA PRO A 683 14.24 -7.21 9.89
C PRO A 683 15.48 -6.32 9.72
N TYR A 684 16.25 -6.14 10.79
CA TYR A 684 17.33 -5.17 10.86
C TYR A 684 18.72 -5.80 10.83
N GLY A 685 18.79 -7.13 10.80
CA GLY A 685 20.06 -7.82 10.64
C GLY A 685 20.58 -7.67 9.21
N GLY A 686 21.89 -7.46 9.08
CA GLY A 686 22.55 -7.27 7.78
C GLY A 686 22.78 -8.55 6.99
N ARG A 687 22.37 -9.70 7.52
CA ARG A 687 22.66 -11.03 7.01
C ARG A 687 21.42 -11.91 6.91
N ARG A 688 21.59 -13.07 6.29
CA ARG A 688 20.56 -14.10 6.24
C ARG A 688 20.60 -14.95 7.51
N TYR A 689 19.45 -15.06 8.16
CA TYR A 689 19.22 -15.96 9.28
C TYR A 689 18.52 -17.24 8.80
N LEU A 690 18.83 -18.37 9.42
CA LEU A 690 18.10 -19.61 9.22
C LEU A 690 16.75 -19.51 9.93
N PHE A 691 15.71 -20.06 9.30
CA PHE A 691 14.32 -20.00 9.79
C PHE A 691 13.76 -18.57 9.97
N ASN A 692 14.34 -17.59 9.27
CA ASN A 692 13.64 -16.34 8.98
C ASN A 692 12.48 -16.66 8.03
N VAL A 693 11.25 -16.25 8.39
CA VAL A 693 9.97 -16.83 7.93
C VAL A 693 9.82 -17.07 6.44
N TYR A 694 9.12 -18.17 6.13
CA TYR A 694 8.55 -18.50 4.83
C TYR A 694 7.06 -18.12 4.77
N LEU A 695 6.70 -17.40 3.71
CA LEU A 695 5.33 -17.17 3.27
C LEU A 695 5.23 -17.47 1.77
N GLY A 696 4.79 -18.68 1.42
CA GLY A 696 4.43 -19.10 0.06
C GLY A 696 5.55 -19.22 -0.99
N ALA A 697 6.67 -18.51 -0.87
CA ALA A 697 7.77 -18.57 -1.82
C ALA A 697 8.93 -17.63 -1.45
N SER A 698 9.86 -18.06 -0.58
CA SER A 698 11.31 -17.74 -0.67
C SER A 698 12.08 -18.05 0.62
N TYR A 699 12.76 -19.19 0.68
CA TYR A 699 14.08 -19.47 1.29
C TYR A 699 14.37 -20.97 1.08
N PRO A 700 15.64 -21.43 0.98
CA PRO A 700 15.99 -22.85 0.77
C PRO A 700 15.64 -23.82 1.91
N LEU A 701 15.09 -23.35 3.03
CA LEU A 701 14.72 -24.19 4.18
C LEU A 701 13.19 -24.21 4.36
N SER A 702 12.64 -25.39 4.62
CA SER A 702 11.22 -25.64 4.90
C SER A 702 10.99 -26.01 6.37
N TRP A 703 9.73 -26.18 6.76
CA TRP A 703 9.35 -26.75 8.05
C TRP A 703 9.98 -28.13 8.31
N ARG A 704 10.19 -28.97 7.29
CA ARG A 704 10.92 -30.25 7.44
C ARG A 704 12.36 -30.07 7.84
N ASP A 705 13.01 -29.00 7.37
CA ASP A 705 14.38 -28.71 7.77
C ASP A 705 14.47 -28.29 9.24
N LEU A 706 13.39 -27.70 9.76
CA LEU A 706 13.24 -27.43 11.18
C LEU A 706 12.97 -28.73 11.93
N ASP A 707 11.91 -29.46 11.57
CA ASP A 707 11.38 -30.60 12.33
C ASP A 707 12.26 -31.86 12.20
N ASP A 708 12.46 -32.34 10.97
CA ASP A 708 13.23 -33.54 10.66
C ASP A 708 14.75 -33.29 10.70
N GLY A 709 15.18 -32.03 10.56
CA GLY A 709 16.58 -31.64 10.52
C GLY A 709 17.10 -31.13 11.86
N LEU A 710 16.86 -29.85 12.15
CA LEU A 710 17.36 -29.19 13.36
C LEU A 710 16.80 -29.82 14.65
N CYS A 711 15.54 -30.23 14.63
CA CYS A 711 14.82 -30.71 15.80
C CYS A 711 14.81 -32.22 15.95
N SER A 712 15.47 -32.94 15.03
CA SER A 712 15.62 -34.38 15.12
C SER A 712 16.18 -34.81 16.47
N GLY A 713 15.64 -35.90 17.01
CA GLY A 713 16.20 -36.56 18.20
C GLY A 713 17.56 -37.20 17.94
N ASP A 714 17.92 -37.45 16.67
CA ASP A 714 19.19 -38.04 16.26
C ASP A 714 20.30 -36.98 16.10
N PRO A 715 21.37 -37.02 16.91
CA PRO A 715 22.50 -36.10 16.79
C PRO A 715 23.16 -36.10 15.40
N ALA A 716 23.20 -37.24 14.70
CA ALA A 716 23.83 -37.33 13.38
C ALA A 716 23.05 -36.54 12.32
N VAL A 717 21.72 -36.57 12.40
CA VAL A 717 20.83 -35.79 11.52
C VAL A 717 21.00 -34.29 11.78
N ARG A 718 21.08 -33.87 13.04
CA ARG A 718 21.36 -32.46 13.39
C ARG A 718 22.74 -32.00 12.94
N ALA A 719 23.77 -32.84 13.10
CA ALA A 719 25.12 -32.54 12.64
C ALA A 719 25.17 -32.37 11.10
N ALA A 720 24.47 -33.23 10.36
CA ALA A 720 24.31 -33.11 8.92
C ALA A 720 23.58 -31.82 8.53
N PHE A 721 22.53 -31.43 9.27
CA PHE A 721 21.84 -30.16 9.09
C PHE A 721 22.79 -28.96 9.27
N PHE A 722 23.58 -28.93 10.34
CA PHE A 722 24.56 -27.85 10.58
C PHE A 722 25.66 -27.79 9.53
N ALA A 723 26.13 -28.94 9.04
CA ALA A 723 27.11 -29.00 7.97
C ALA A 723 26.55 -28.44 6.66
N ARG A 724 25.34 -28.88 6.27
CA ARG A 724 24.66 -28.46 5.03
C ARG A 724 24.32 -26.97 5.02
N THR A 725 23.86 -26.44 6.16
CA THR A 725 23.41 -25.03 6.26
C THR A 725 24.53 -24.06 6.65
N GLY A 726 25.72 -24.56 6.99
CA GLY A 726 26.80 -23.75 7.53
C GLY A 726 26.45 -23.09 8.86
N ALA A 727 25.48 -23.62 9.60
CA ALA A 727 25.07 -23.08 10.89
C ALA A 727 26.23 -23.18 11.89
N ARG A 728 26.61 -22.03 12.45
CA ARG A 728 27.70 -21.91 13.44
C ARG A 728 27.34 -21.05 14.64
N TRP A 729 26.18 -20.41 14.61
CA TRP A 729 25.78 -19.41 15.58
C TRP A 729 24.31 -19.55 15.90
N VAL A 730 23.92 -19.15 17.11
CA VAL A 730 22.52 -18.91 17.48
C VAL A 730 22.42 -17.54 18.13
N LEU A 731 21.41 -16.76 17.70
CA LEU A 731 21.15 -15.42 18.20
C LEU A 731 19.83 -15.41 18.96
N ILE A 732 19.85 -14.90 20.20
CA ILE A 732 18.70 -14.90 21.09
C ILE A 732 18.55 -13.50 21.70
N ARG A 733 17.34 -12.98 21.76
CA ARG A 733 17.00 -11.81 22.58
C ARG A 733 16.17 -12.26 23.77
N ASP A 734 16.67 -11.97 24.96
CA ASP A 734 15.98 -12.15 26.24
C ASP A 734 15.84 -10.78 26.92
N GLN A 735 14.60 -10.36 27.22
CA GLN A 735 14.31 -9.10 27.91
C GLN A 735 14.00 -9.29 29.40
N THR A 736 14.06 -10.51 29.91
CA THR A 736 13.77 -10.83 31.31
C THR A 736 14.92 -10.44 32.26
N GLY A 737 16.09 -10.17 31.69
CA GLY A 737 17.32 -9.86 32.44
C GLY A 737 18.07 -11.11 32.89
N ALA A 738 17.74 -12.28 32.34
CA ALA A 738 18.47 -13.52 32.56
C ALA A 738 19.90 -13.43 32.03
N ASP A 739 20.84 -14.08 32.72
CA ASP A 739 22.23 -14.19 32.27
C ASP A 739 22.39 -15.25 31.16
N ALA A 740 23.54 -15.23 30.48
CA ALA A 740 23.82 -16.15 29.37
C ALA A 740 23.69 -17.63 29.77
N ALA A 741 24.10 -17.98 31.00
CA ALA A 741 24.03 -19.35 31.52
C ALA A 741 22.58 -19.82 31.71
N THR A 742 21.69 -18.93 32.13
CA THR A 742 20.25 -19.20 32.23
C THR A 742 19.63 -19.29 30.84
N VAL A 743 19.89 -18.32 29.96
CA VAL A 743 19.31 -18.25 28.61
C VAL A 743 19.62 -19.50 27.79
N VAL A 744 20.86 -20.00 27.83
CA VAL A 744 21.25 -21.18 27.05
C VAL A 744 20.55 -22.47 27.51
N GLN A 745 20.12 -22.54 28.78
CA GLN A 745 19.43 -23.69 29.36
C GLN A 745 17.90 -23.61 29.24
N GLN A 746 17.35 -22.45 28.91
CA GLN A 746 15.91 -22.29 28.71
C GLN A 746 15.42 -23.23 27.60
N ARG A 747 14.44 -24.07 27.93
CA ARG A 747 13.69 -24.84 26.94
C ARG A 747 12.61 -23.95 26.35
N TRP A 748 12.56 -23.87 25.03
CA TRP A 748 11.52 -23.14 24.33
C TRP A 748 10.45 -24.16 23.88
N PRO A 749 9.26 -24.21 24.53
CA PRO A 749 8.27 -25.26 24.29
C PRO A 749 7.79 -25.35 22.83
N ARG A 750 7.91 -24.22 22.12
CA ARG A 750 7.53 -24.04 20.72
C ARG A 750 8.67 -24.29 19.72
N MET A 751 9.92 -24.27 20.20
CA MET A 751 11.12 -24.64 19.44
C MET A 751 11.52 -26.05 19.82
N CYS A 752 10.71 -27.03 19.42
CA CYS A 752 11.00 -28.47 19.56
C CYS A 752 11.28 -28.98 20.98
N GLY A 753 10.96 -28.17 22.01
CA GLY A 753 11.12 -28.51 23.42
C GLY A 753 12.57 -28.66 23.92
N VAL A 754 13.57 -28.34 23.09
CA VAL A 754 15.00 -28.46 23.41
C VAL A 754 15.58 -27.13 23.91
N SER A 755 16.64 -27.19 24.74
CA SER A 755 17.41 -26.01 25.13
C SER A 755 18.51 -25.71 24.11
N PHE A 756 19.01 -24.47 24.08
CA PHE A 756 20.11 -24.12 23.19
C PHE A 756 21.40 -24.86 23.53
N ALA A 757 21.63 -25.19 24.80
CA ALA A 757 22.72 -26.05 25.23
C ALA A 757 22.63 -27.44 24.59
N ALA A 758 21.42 -28.01 24.45
CA ALA A 758 21.19 -29.29 23.78
C ALA A 758 21.42 -29.22 22.26
N LEU A 759 21.35 -28.01 21.67
CA LEU A 759 21.74 -27.73 20.29
C LEU A 759 23.26 -27.47 20.13
N GLY A 760 24.03 -27.53 21.22
CA GLY A 760 25.48 -27.32 21.22
C GLY A 760 25.92 -25.87 21.37
N ALA A 761 25.06 -24.99 21.90
CA ALA A 761 25.45 -23.61 22.20
C ALA A 761 26.46 -23.54 23.35
N GLU A 762 27.61 -22.90 23.10
CA GLU A 762 28.73 -22.83 24.04
C GLU A 762 28.62 -21.63 25.00
N LEU A 763 29.07 -21.80 26.24
CA LEU A 763 29.31 -20.70 27.18
C LEU A 763 30.80 -20.29 27.23
N PRO A 764 31.11 -19.01 27.53
CA PRO A 764 30.18 -17.88 27.63
C PRO A 764 29.64 -17.45 26.26
N ALA A 765 28.60 -16.63 26.22
CA ALA A 765 28.18 -15.98 24.98
C ALA A 765 29.36 -15.22 24.35
N VAL A 766 29.53 -15.34 23.03
CA VAL A 766 30.64 -14.69 22.31
C VAL A 766 30.49 -13.17 22.33
N ARG A 767 29.24 -12.70 22.24
CA ARG A 767 28.86 -11.31 22.43
C ARG A 767 27.52 -11.24 23.16
N GLU A 768 27.40 -10.23 24.00
CA GLU A 768 26.16 -9.88 24.69
C GLU A 768 26.01 -8.36 24.71
N GLN A 769 24.84 -7.86 24.35
CA GLN A 769 24.50 -6.44 24.49
C GLN A 769 22.99 -6.28 24.63
N MET A 770 22.52 -5.60 25.69
CA MET A 770 21.08 -5.31 25.89
C MET A 770 20.18 -6.56 25.83
N GLY A 771 20.63 -7.67 26.43
CA GLY A 771 19.89 -8.94 26.39
C GLY A 771 19.89 -9.64 25.03
N ILE A 772 20.71 -9.18 24.07
CA ILE A 772 20.97 -9.87 22.80
C ILE A 772 22.21 -10.72 22.99
N PHE A 773 22.04 -12.04 22.97
CA PHE A 773 23.09 -13.03 23.15
C PHE A 773 23.42 -13.70 21.83
N LEU A 774 24.71 -13.82 21.54
CA LEU A 774 25.25 -14.60 20.44
C LEU A 774 26.08 -15.75 20.99
N PHE A 775 25.62 -16.97 20.75
CA PHE A 775 26.34 -18.18 21.12
C PHE A 775 26.95 -18.82 19.89
N ARG A 776 28.14 -19.39 20.05
CA ARG A 776 28.74 -20.29 19.06
C ARG A 776 28.09 -21.65 19.21
N LEU A 777 27.79 -22.30 18.09
CA LEU A 777 27.33 -23.68 18.05
C LEU A 777 28.51 -24.60 17.76
N ARG A 778 28.74 -25.58 18.63
CA ARG A 778 29.49 -26.78 18.26
C ARG A 778 28.50 -27.88 17.89
N PRO A 779 28.56 -28.41 16.65
CA PRO A 779 27.79 -29.60 16.31
C PRO A 779 28.05 -30.69 17.38
N PRO A 780 27.00 -31.24 17.99
CA PRO A 780 27.13 -32.28 19.01
C PRO A 780 27.69 -33.59 18.44
#